data_AF-A0A923UU14-F1
#
_entry.id   AF-A0A923UU14-F1
#
_cell.length_a   1.000
_cell.length_b   1.000
_cell.length_c   1.000
_cell.angle_alpha   90.00
_cell.angle_beta   90.00
_cell.angle_gamma   90.00
#
_symmetry.space_group_name_H-M   'P 1'
#
loop_
_entity.id
_entity.type
_entity.pdbx_description
1 polymer ?
#
loop_
_entity_poly.entity_id
_entity_poly.type
_entity_poly.pdbx_seq_one_letter_code
_entity_poly.pdbx_strand_id
1 'polypeptide(L)'
;MKKFILTLAISSLFTTTWSQVATWTNGGGNNLFSNPLNWSTGVIPGATNDVLFNGTTSAQCDIDLNATVQSVTGNASYIGALNMLTGFDVVTSLDFTWNSSAIITGNTGSINIGRNFFMSAGSYIAGSGAVNVTGAYSQNGTTNTVDLSAAGLVTYSSTFTLQNGIYNAPLSQVNKSNFTVSGGTFTNNGGTIRFTGVGSTTVATSNSTAPIINNTQPFYNLIFDNTVIAPTNYFKNYKISGTITINNDLTYDYGATLGTQRIITNKDAATAGVIVVKNSLTVITGATTRNYDGGSATIELNKATSPQIINVNNLNNGYTLCHVKISGPSRTIQNQSGTFQQFNLNCMDFTVAASGPITLKTSLYLKGNFNNDGNLIIPDNQITYFRADANNQMITTPSELSFFSLRCQNSTTYSVSQLGDVAVRDNMVFGVNSTFNINGKRLTFKSLPLTATTTKTGMINDLTAVTTANLIGNFIMERYLKGGKTGWVLLGSPFGAQNTLADWIDNFAMSGFTGATGNTFPAFTSMYTYDETQPGPVGSDPKYIAATNVTNSIGTGKGWWAYVGTSLNTTTDITIDVVGSLTNGVNRNDVNIPVTVTANNGALPNIEDGWNLIANPYPGALDFNKFYSANATCGPSIFVYNADLAADATYSATTGISAPSQSSGGVGKMLPSSRAFNVQVSATGNLVAKENQKSVSSDNFTMWRTNGISPDSATQYFRISMLNVADGRTNDCVINFNDAATTGIDIYDAVKGITKVTDKATMTLMTKLNGVDYTINSIPLDSVNVTTIALSTHVGTSGTYTLGATNLATILPSKSCVTLIDHKLNTTTNLRTGNYTTTLDSSENAIYRFDVVIVPNTGLEITAVVNVPQPNDSLGTVQVTPTIASNYNYYLINTATGIKVDSVINAPSANFTGIKLGMYKVQASQVGGNICSVAETAFEMVGNITAIKTTTDKAKAITSYYANGTIVLKTTTTYEPAIINVYNALGQLLSTKKIALNGQTEFVNLSNIAPQTLVMSVISNSINYTNKIIVN
;
A
#
# COMPACT_ATOMS: atom_id res chain seq x y z
N MET A 1 -69.60 -58.66 -11.73
CA MET A 1 -70.35 -58.83 -12.99
C MET A 1 -70.99 -57.49 -13.28
N LYS A 2 -70.49 -56.66 -14.20
CA LYS A 2 -70.33 -56.77 -15.67
C LYS A 2 -71.34 -55.79 -16.29
N LYS A 3 -70.75 -54.76 -16.93
CA LYS A 3 -71.25 -54.02 -18.10
C LYS A 3 -72.62 -53.35 -17.97
N PHE A 4 -72.63 -52.02 -17.90
CA PHE A 4 -73.19 -51.15 -18.95
C PHE A 4 -73.04 -49.66 -18.54
N ILE A 5 -72.96 -48.79 -19.55
CA ILE A 5 -72.98 -47.31 -19.50
C ILE A 5 -71.61 -46.64 -19.25
N LEU A 6 -70.94 -46.24 -20.35
CA LEU A 6 -70.62 -44.82 -20.50
C LEU A 6 -70.58 -44.44 -21.98
N THR A 7 -71.61 -43.69 -22.35
CA THR A 7 -71.78 -42.92 -23.57
C THR A 7 -70.95 -41.62 -23.45
N LEU A 8 -70.48 -41.08 -24.58
CA LEU A 8 -69.62 -39.89 -24.79
C LEU A 8 -68.10 -40.06 -24.56
N ALA A 9 -67.36 -40.33 -25.63
CA ALA A 9 -66.07 -39.70 -25.98
C ALA A 9 -65.26 -40.50 -27.03
N ILE A 10 -65.79 -40.76 -28.23
CA ILE A 10 -64.94 -41.12 -29.39
C ILE A 10 -65.53 -40.47 -30.65
N SER A 11 -65.36 -39.15 -30.75
CA SER A 11 -65.50 -38.39 -32.00
C SER A 11 -64.28 -37.50 -32.15
N SER A 12 -63.13 -38.13 -32.34
CA SER A 12 -61.88 -37.49 -32.80
C SER A 12 -60.87 -38.57 -33.20
N LEU A 13 -61.28 -39.45 -34.12
CA LEU A 13 -60.33 -40.30 -34.84
C LEU A 13 -59.68 -39.43 -35.93
N PHE A 14 -58.41 -39.10 -35.68
CA PHE A 14 -57.49 -38.38 -36.53
C PHE A 14 -57.58 -38.81 -38.01
N THR A 15 -58.02 -37.90 -38.89
CA THR A 15 -57.61 -37.97 -40.29
C THR A 15 -56.16 -37.49 -40.37
N THR A 16 -55.20 -38.40 -40.38
CA THR A 16 -53.86 -38.07 -40.90
C THR A 16 -54.01 -37.87 -42.40
N THR A 17 -54.20 -36.63 -42.84
CA THR A 17 -54.05 -36.27 -44.25
C THR A 17 -52.59 -36.53 -44.62
N TRP A 18 -52.33 -37.59 -45.38
CA TRP A 18 -51.04 -37.80 -46.01
C TRP A 18 -50.76 -36.63 -46.94
N SER A 19 -49.54 -36.09 -46.90
CA SER A 19 -49.15 -35.05 -47.86
C SER A 19 -49.35 -35.56 -49.27
N GLN A 20 -50.00 -34.76 -50.11
CA GLN A 20 -50.12 -35.07 -51.52
C GLN A 20 -48.88 -34.53 -52.23
N VAL A 21 -48.06 -35.43 -52.77
CA VAL A 21 -46.86 -35.09 -53.54
C VAL A 21 -47.25 -34.50 -54.90
N ALA A 22 -46.83 -33.26 -55.15
CA ALA A 22 -47.00 -32.59 -56.44
C ALA A 22 -45.66 -32.57 -57.18
N THR A 23 -45.53 -33.39 -58.21
CA THR A 23 -44.30 -33.52 -58.99
C THR A 23 -44.30 -32.53 -60.16
N TRP A 24 -43.19 -31.81 -60.34
CA TRP A 24 -43.00 -30.93 -61.49
C TRP A 24 -42.84 -31.76 -62.78
N THR A 25 -43.75 -31.57 -63.73
CA THR A 25 -43.77 -32.28 -65.02
C THR A 25 -43.66 -31.34 -66.22
N ASN A 26 -43.95 -30.05 -66.02
CA ASN A 26 -44.09 -29.06 -67.10
C ASN A 26 -45.05 -29.52 -68.24
N GLY A 27 -46.11 -30.26 -67.90
CA GLY A 27 -47.08 -30.78 -68.88
C GLY A 27 -47.79 -29.70 -69.72
N GLY A 28 -47.85 -28.46 -69.24
CA GLY A 28 -48.36 -27.30 -69.96
C GLY A 28 -47.30 -26.55 -70.80
N GLY A 29 -46.02 -26.94 -70.72
CA GLY A 29 -44.93 -26.48 -71.60
C GLY A 29 -44.51 -25.02 -71.46
N ASN A 30 -44.99 -24.30 -70.44
CA ASN A 30 -44.76 -22.84 -70.28
C ASN A 30 -43.88 -22.47 -69.08
N ASN A 31 -43.35 -23.44 -68.33
CA ASN A 31 -42.47 -23.27 -67.16
C ASN A 31 -43.08 -22.54 -65.95
N LEU A 32 -44.33 -22.06 -66.02
CA LEU A 32 -44.96 -21.29 -64.95
C LEU A 32 -45.42 -22.19 -63.79
N PHE A 33 -45.04 -21.86 -62.55
CA PHE A 33 -45.49 -22.54 -61.33
C PHE A 33 -47.02 -22.43 -61.18
N SER A 34 -47.61 -21.31 -61.61
CA SER A 34 -49.05 -21.01 -61.58
C SER A 34 -49.93 -21.86 -62.50
N ASN A 35 -49.35 -22.61 -63.44
CA ASN A 35 -50.13 -23.43 -64.37
C ASN A 35 -50.44 -24.82 -63.78
N PRO A 36 -51.71 -25.17 -63.49
CA PRO A 36 -52.09 -26.46 -62.92
C PRO A 36 -51.60 -27.67 -63.75
N LEU A 37 -51.51 -27.51 -65.08
CA LEU A 37 -51.08 -28.56 -66.01
C LEU A 37 -49.58 -28.91 -65.90
N ASN A 38 -48.78 -28.07 -65.23
CA ASN A 38 -47.36 -28.35 -65.01
C ASN A 38 -47.11 -29.31 -63.83
N TRP A 39 -48.14 -29.66 -63.06
CA TRP A 39 -48.06 -30.49 -61.86
C TRP A 39 -48.73 -31.85 -62.07
N SER A 40 -48.12 -32.92 -61.54
CA SER A 40 -48.66 -34.29 -61.62
C SER A 40 -50.05 -34.46 -61.00
N THR A 41 -50.45 -33.54 -60.13
CA THR A 41 -51.77 -33.51 -59.48
C THR A 41 -52.84 -32.80 -60.32
N GLY A 42 -52.45 -32.10 -61.39
CA GLY A 42 -53.35 -31.25 -62.19
C GLY A 42 -53.84 -29.99 -61.46
N VAL A 43 -53.26 -29.66 -60.31
CA VAL A 43 -53.59 -28.49 -59.47
C VAL A 43 -52.31 -27.80 -59.01
N ILE A 44 -52.36 -26.49 -58.79
CA ILE A 44 -51.24 -25.72 -58.23
C ILE A 44 -50.98 -26.21 -56.79
N PRO A 45 -49.73 -26.52 -56.40
CA PRO A 45 -49.40 -26.94 -55.04
C PRO A 45 -49.76 -25.86 -54.01
N GLY A 46 -50.44 -26.27 -52.94
CA GLY A 46 -50.75 -25.44 -51.77
C GLY A 46 -50.07 -25.93 -50.48
N ALA A 47 -50.47 -25.35 -49.34
CA ALA A 47 -49.76 -25.46 -48.06
C ALA A 47 -49.61 -26.89 -47.50
N THR A 48 -50.39 -27.85 -48.00
CA THR A 48 -50.37 -29.27 -47.60
C THR A 48 -49.67 -30.18 -48.61
N ASN A 49 -49.07 -29.62 -49.67
CA ASN A 49 -48.41 -30.39 -50.73
C ASN A 49 -46.89 -30.42 -50.55
N ASP A 50 -46.30 -31.61 -50.74
CA ASP A 50 -44.86 -31.78 -50.92
C ASP A 50 -44.51 -31.57 -52.40
N VAL A 51 -43.81 -30.48 -52.70
CA VAL A 51 -43.34 -30.17 -54.05
C VAL A 51 -42.09 -30.98 -54.37
N LEU A 52 -42.14 -31.77 -55.45
CA LEU A 52 -41.08 -32.68 -55.84
C LEU A 52 -40.55 -32.38 -57.26
N PHE A 53 -39.25 -32.11 -57.36
CA PHE A 53 -38.50 -32.03 -58.60
C PHE A 53 -37.62 -33.29 -58.72
N ASN A 54 -38.12 -34.33 -59.38
CA ASN A 54 -37.46 -35.64 -59.44
C ASN A 54 -36.83 -35.98 -60.80
N GLY A 55 -36.77 -35.03 -61.74
CA GLY A 55 -36.24 -35.27 -63.09
C GLY A 55 -37.24 -35.90 -64.07
N THR A 56 -38.53 -35.99 -63.74
CA THR A 56 -39.60 -36.33 -64.71
C THR A 56 -39.58 -35.41 -65.93
N THR A 57 -39.11 -34.18 -65.75
CA THR A 57 -38.76 -33.23 -66.80
C THR A 57 -37.44 -32.54 -66.47
N SER A 58 -36.75 -32.04 -67.48
CA SER A 58 -35.59 -31.15 -67.34
C SER A 58 -35.94 -29.67 -67.49
N ALA A 59 -37.22 -29.34 -67.72
CA ALA A 59 -37.66 -27.97 -67.89
C ALA A 59 -37.52 -27.17 -66.59
N GLN A 60 -37.14 -25.90 -66.72
CA GLN A 60 -37.10 -24.97 -65.59
C GLN A 60 -38.49 -24.76 -64.99
N CYS A 61 -38.54 -24.35 -63.73
CA CYS A 61 -39.75 -23.92 -63.04
C CYS A 61 -39.60 -22.46 -62.62
N ASP A 62 -40.45 -21.60 -63.15
CA ASP A 62 -40.52 -20.18 -62.87
C ASP A 62 -41.66 -19.92 -61.86
N ILE A 63 -41.30 -19.60 -60.61
CA ILE A 63 -42.23 -19.25 -59.53
C ILE A 63 -42.76 -17.84 -59.78
N ASP A 64 -43.93 -17.78 -60.42
CA ASP A 64 -44.64 -16.57 -60.85
C ASP A 64 -45.83 -16.19 -59.96
N LEU A 65 -45.93 -16.80 -58.77
CA LEU A 65 -46.90 -16.48 -57.72
C LEU A 65 -46.32 -16.81 -56.34
N ASN A 66 -46.92 -16.29 -55.26
CA ASN A 66 -46.53 -16.65 -53.89
C ASN A 66 -46.78 -18.14 -53.61
N ALA A 67 -45.71 -18.93 -53.49
CA ALA A 67 -45.80 -20.36 -53.26
C ALA A 67 -45.79 -20.66 -51.76
N THR A 68 -46.93 -21.05 -51.19
CA THR A 68 -47.00 -21.62 -49.84
C THR A 68 -47.23 -23.13 -49.94
N VAL A 69 -46.23 -23.92 -49.58
CA VAL A 69 -46.24 -25.38 -49.73
C VAL A 69 -45.79 -26.07 -48.43
N GLN A 70 -45.95 -27.39 -48.36
CA GLN A 70 -45.53 -28.13 -47.18
C GLN A 70 -44.01 -28.30 -47.15
N SER A 71 -43.43 -28.85 -48.23
CA SER A 71 -41.99 -29.02 -48.40
C SER A 71 -41.59 -28.84 -49.86
N VAL A 72 -40.30 -28.63 -50.11
CA VAL A 72 -39.73 -28.63 -51.46
C VAL A 72 -38.56 -29.60 -51.50
N THR A 73 -38.56 -30.54 -52.45
CA THR A 73 -37.49 -31.51 -52.64
C THR A 73 -37.00 -31.53 -54.08
N GLY A 74 -35.72 -31.23 -54.32
CA GLY A 74 -35.06 -31.45 -55.60
C GLY A 74 -34.14 -32.67 -55.55
N ASN A 75 -34.44 -33.72 -56.31
CA ASN A 75 -33.60 -34.91 -56.40
C ASN A 75 -32.47 -34.71 -57.41
N ALA A 76 -31.41 -35.51 -57.27
CA ALA A 76 -30.22 -35.45 -58.13
C ALA A 76 -30.50 -35.55 -59.64
N SER A 77 -31.57 -36.23 -60.04
CA SER A 77 -31.99 -36.41 -61.43
C SER A 77 -32.61 -35.17 -62.07
N TYR A 78 -33.08 -34.20 -61.29
CA TYR A 78 -33.60 -32.95 -61.85
C TYR A 78 -32.45 -32.00 -62.21
N ILE A 79 -32.53 -31.37 -63.38
CA ILE A 79 -31.49 -30.46 -63.89
C ILE A 79 -32.03 -29.09 -64.34
N GLY A 80 -33.35 -28.90 -64.35
CA GLY A 80 -33.97 -27.62 -64.72
C GLY A 80 -33.80 -26.57 -63.62
N ALA A 81 -33.65 -25.29 -63.97
CA ALA A 81 -33.52 -24.24 -62.96
C ALA A 81 -34.82 -24.07 -62.14
N LEU A 82 -34.69 -23.53 -60.92
CA LEU A 82 -35.82 -23.05 -60.12
C LEU A 82 -35.68 -21.53 -59.96
N ASN A 83 -36.46 -20.75 -60.70
CA ASN A 83 -36.36 -19.30 -60.73
C ASN A 83 -37.50 -18.67 -59.94
N MET A 84 -37.20 -17.88 -58.91
CA MET A 84 -38.18 -17.02 -58.25
C MET A 84 -38.31 -15.72 -59.05
N LEU A 85 -39.48 -15.47 -59.65
CA LEU A 85 -39.70 -14.20 -60.35
C LEU A 85 -39.85 -13.05 -59.34
N THR A 86 -39.68 -11.81 -59.83
CA THR A 86 -39.68 -10.60 -59.00
C THR A 86 -40.97 -10.49 -58.17
N GLY A 87 -40.82 -10.29 -56.87
CA GLY A 87 -41.92 -9.96 -55.94
C GLY A 87 -42.70 -11.15 -55.37
N PHE A 88 -42.28 -12.39 -55.61
CA PHE A 88 -42.98 -13.58 -55.12
C PHE A 88 -42.23 -14.32 -54.02
N ASP A 89 -42.95 -14.60 -52.91
CA ASP A 89 -42.42 -15.31 -51.76
C ASP A 89 -42.55 -16.83 -51.92
N VAL A 90 -41.58 -17.57 -51.36
CA VAL A 90 -41.66 -19.02 -51.18
C VAL A 90 -41.71 -19.32 -49.69
N VAL A 91 -42.77 -19.99 -49.24
CA VAL A 91 -42.99 -20.37 -47.85
C VAL A 91 -43.17 -21.88 -47.78
N THR A 92 -42.33 -22.55 -46.97
CA THR A 92 -42.48 -23.97 -46.66
C THR A 92 -42.80 -24.13 -45.18
N SER A 93 -43.70 -25.05 -44.81
CA SER A 93 -43.97 -25.36 -43.40
C SER A 93 -43.00 -26.40 -42.82
N LEU A 94 -42.39 -27.23 -43.67
CA LEU A 94 -41.40 -28.26 -43.33
C LEU A 94 -40.04 -27.95 -43.99
N ASP A 95 -39.40 -28.97 -44.57
CA ASP A 95 -38.03 -28.89 -45.09
C ASP A 95 -37.99 -28.37 -46.54
N PHE A 96 -36.89 -27.68 -46.85
CA PHE A 96 -36.44 -27.45 -48.21
C PHE A 96 -35.17 -28.29 -48.41
N THR A 97 -35.22 -29.32 -49.25
CA THR A 97 -34.11 -30.23 -49.50
C THR A 97 -33.69 -30.18 -50.97
N TRP A 98 -32.43 -29.85 -51.24
CA TRP A 98 -31.90 -29.75 -52.60
C TRP A 98 -30.66 -30.63 -52.79
N ASN A 99 -30.87 -31.71 -53.54
CA ASN A 99 -29.85 -32.67 -53.96
C ASN A 99 -29.62 -32.63 -55.48
N SER A 100 -30.32 -31.74 -56.19
CA SER A 100 -30.18 -31.50 -57.63
C SER A 100 -28.96 -30.65 -57.94
N SER A 101 -28.32 -30.87 -59.09
CA SER A 101 -27.25 -29.99 -59.60
C SER A 101 -27.77 -28.68 -60.19
N ALA A 102 -29.09 -28.49 -60.27
CA ALA A 102 -29.70 -27.30 -60.83
C ALA A 102 -29.51 -26.07 -59.93
N ILE A 103 -29.64 -24.90 -60.58
CA ILE A 103 -29.53 -23.59 -59.94
C ILE A 103 -30.91 -23.15 -59.44
N ILE A 104 -30.96 -22.68 -58.20
CA ILE A 104 -32.06 -21.93 -57.62
C ILE A 104 -31.69 -20.45 -57.66
N THR A 105 -32.50 -19.63 -58.33
CA THR A 105 -32.27 -18.17 -58.42
C THR A 105 -33.37 -17.43 -57.67
N GLY A 106 -33.00 -16.69 -56.63
CA GLY A 106 -33.87 -15.76 -55.93
C GLY A 106 -33.93 -14.39 -56.63
N ASN A 107 -34.96 -13.61 -56.32
CA ASN A 107 -35.09 -12.22 -56.78
C ASN A 107 -35.50 -11.34 -55.57
N THR A 108 -36.44 -10.41 -55.71
CA THR A 108 -36.86 -9.53 -54.61
C THR A 108 -37.78 -10.19 -53.56
N GLY A 109 -38.35 -11.36 -53.86
CA GLY A 109 -39.21 -12.12 -52.93
C GLY A 109 -38.41 -12.91 -51.89
N SER A 110 -39.00 -13.14 -50.73
CA SER A 110 -38.37 -13.83 -49.60
C SER A 110 -38.57 -15.34 -49.65
N ILE A 111 -37.61 -16.09 -49.09
CA ILE A 111 -37.74 -17.53 -48.84
C ILE A 111 -37.86 -17.76 -47.33
N ASN A 112 -38.95 -18.41 -46.91
CA ASN A 112 -39.26 -18.71 -45.52
C ASN A 112 -39.39 -20.23 -45.35
N ILE A 113 -38.50 -20.83 -44.59
CA ILE A 113 -38.42 -22.29 -44.39
C ILE A 113 -38.82 -22.62 -42.95
N GLY A 114 -39.93 -23.35 -42.82
CA GLY A 114 -40.55 -23.67 -41.53
C GLY A 114 -39.79 -24.70 -40.70
N ARG A 115 -38.99 -25.56 -41.35
CA ARG A 115 -38.11 -26.53 -40.69
C ARG A 115 -36.69 -26.44 -41.25
N ASN A 116 -36.14 -27.44 -41.92
CA ASN A 116 -34.73 -27.46 -42.27
C ASN A 116 -34.46 -27.02 -43.72
N PHE A 117 -33.31 -26.39 -43.95
CA PHE A 117 -32.79 -26.13 -45.30
C PHE A 117 -31.53 -26.97 -45.54
N PHE A 118 -31.64 -27.97 -46.41
CA PHE A 118 -30.56 -28.90 -46.72
C PHE A 118 -30.13 -28.78 -48.17
N MET A 119 -28.83 -28.57 -48.40
CA MET A 119 -28.23 -28.55 -49.74
C MET A 119 -27.03 -29.48 -49.83
N SER A 120 -27.09 -30.46 -50.74
CA SER A 120 -25.98 -31.37 -51.03
C SER A 120 -25.42 -31.23 -52.45
N ALA A 121 -26.10 -30.51 -53.34
CA ALA A 121 -25.66 -30.22 -54.71
C ALA A 121 -26.24 -28.88 -55.20
N GLY A 122 -25.86 -28.48 -56.43
CA GLY A 122 -26.41 -27.31 -57.13
C GLY A 122 -25.94 -25.96 -56.56
N SER A 123 -26.60 -24.89 -56.98
CA SER A 123 -26.31 -23.55 -56.45
C SER A 123 -27.59 -22.83 -56.05
N TYR A 124 -27.57 -22.09 -54.95
CA TYR A 124 -28.60 -21.11 -54.61
C TYR A 124 -27.99 -19.72 -54.70
N ILE A 125 -28.52 -18.87 -55.57
CA ILE A 125 -28.13 -17.47 -55.72
C ILE A 125 -29.31 -16.62 -55.27
N ALA A 126 -29.21 -15.97 -54.11
CA ALA A 126 -30.27 -15.13 -53.60
C ALA A 126 -30.33 -13.78 -54.33
N GLY A 127 -31.55 -13.25 -54.52
CA GLY A 127 -31.77 -11.84 -54.83
C GLY A 127 -31.95 -11.03 -53.55
N SER A 128 -32.52 -9.82 -53.61
CA SER A 128 -32.62 -8.91 -52.46
C SER A 128 -33.66 -9.26 -51.39
N GLY A 129 -34.44 -10.32 -51.59
CA GLY A 129 -35.37 -10.84 -50.58
C GLY A 129 -34.69 -11.36 -49.30
N ALA A 130 -35.48 -11.57 -48.25
CA ALA A 130 -34.99 -12.17 -47.01
C ALA A 130 -34.91 -13.70 -47.13
N VAL A 131 -33.99 -14.32 -46.37
CA VAL A 131 -33.87 -15.78 -46.25
C VAL A 131 -34.05 -16.15 -44.78
N ASN A 132 -35.17 -16.78 -44.44
CA ASN A 132 -35.47 -17.16 -43.06
C ASN A 132 -35.57 -18.68 -42.94
N VAL A 133 -34.73 -19.28 -42.10
CA VAL A 133 -34.75 -20.72 -41.80
C VAL A 133 -35.06 -20.91 -40.32
N THR A 134 -36.20 -21.53 -40.02
CA THR A 134 -36.66 -21.75 -38.65
C THR A 134 -35.92 -22.92 -37.99
N GLY A 135 -35.73 -24.02 -38.71
CA GLY A 135 -34.94 -25.19 -38.29
C GLY A 135 -33.48 -25.11 -38.75
N ALA A 136 -32.84 -26.27 -38.94
CA ALA A 136 -31.42 -26.34 -39.20
C ALA A 136 -31.08 -26.02 -40.67
N TYR A 137 -29.98 -25.30 -40.88
CA TYR A 137 -29.34 -25.15 -42.18
C TYR A 137 -28.15 -26.12 -42.26
N SER A 138 -28.06 -26.92 -43.32
CA SER A 138 -26.89 -27.76 -43.58
C SER A 138 -26.50 -27.78 -45.05
N GLN A 139 -25.22 -27.53 -45.31
CA GLN A 139 -24.58 -27.62 -46.63
C GLN A 139 -23.47 -28.68 -46.61
N ASN A 140 -23.55 -29.68 -47.51
CA ASN A 140 -22.60 -30.81 -47.54
C ASN A 140 -22.15 -31.22 -48.97
N GLY A 141 -22.33 -30.37 -49.97
CA GLY A 141 -21.88 -30.66 -51.34
C GLY A 141 -20.45 -30.21 -51.59
N THR A 142 -19.65 -30.96 -52.35
CA THR A 142 -18.25 -30.56 -52.63
C THR A 142 -18.15 -29.38 -53.59
N THR A 143 -19.13 -29.23 -54.49
CA THR A 143 -19.16 -28.21 -55.55
C THR A 143 -20.37 -27.29 -55.46
N ASN A 144 -21.15 -27.34 -54.38
CA ASN A 144 -22.34 -26.52 -54.25
C ASN A 144 -22.01 -25.11 -53.77
N THR A 145 -22.73 -24.11 -54.30
CA THR A 145 -22.55 -22.70 -53.96
C THR A 145 -23.84 -22.11 -53.44
N VAL A 146 -23.83 -21.59 -52.22
CA VAL A 146 -24.90 -20.77 -51.67
C VAL A 146 -24.43 -19.33 -51.61
N ASP A 147 -24.88 -18.51 -52.54
CA ASP A 147 -24.54 -17.10 -52.63
C ASP A 147 -25.67 -16.22 -52.12
N LEU A 148 -25.51 -15.71 -50.90
CA LEU A 148 -26.45 -14.79 -50.26
C LEU A 148 -25.92 -13.35 -50.25
N SER A 149 -24.87 -13.03 -51.01
CA SER A 149 -24.23 -11.72 -50.99
C SER A 149 -25.18 -10.56 -51.32
N ALA A 150 -26.20 -10.81 -52.16
CA ALA A 150 -27.24 -9.84 -52.50
C ALA A 150 -28.51 -9.93 -51.64
N ALA A 151 -28.61 -10.91 -50.73
CA ALA A 151 -29.78 -11.10 -49.87
C ALA A 151 -29.99 -9.93 -48.91
N GLY A 152 -31.25 -9.71 -48.54
CA GLY A 152 -31.62 -8.82 -47.45
C GLY A 152 -31.17 -9.38 -46.09
N LEU A 153 -32.07 -9.40 -45.11
CA LEU A 153 -31.77 -10.05 -43.83
C LEU A 153 -31.83 -11.58 -43.98
N VAL A 154 -30.76 -12.27 -43.59
CA VAL A 154 -30.76 -13.74 -43.46
C VAL A 154 -30.86 -14.13 -42.00
N THR A 155 -31.84 -14.95 -41.64
CA THR A 155 -32.05 -15.41 -40.25
C THR A 155 -32.03 -16.93 -40.17
N TYR A 156 -31.10 -17.47 -39.38
CA TYR A 156 -31.09 -18.88 -38.98
C TYR A 156 -31.54 -18.99 -37.52
N SER A 157 -32.70 -19.59 -37.27
CA SER A 157 -33.24 -19.72 -35.91
C SER A 157 -32.75 -20.97 -35.18
N SER A 158 -32.15 -21.93 -35.89
CA SER A 158 -31.51 -23.13 -35.33
C SER A 158 -30.07 -23.27 -35.84
N THR A 159 -29.53 -24.50 -35.80
CA THR A 159 -28.13 -24.80 -36.11
C THR A 159 -27.80 -24.49 -37.58
N PHE A 160 -26.72 -23.74 -37.81
CA PHE A 160 -26.07 -23.56 -39.10
C PHE A 160 -24.88 -24.51 -39.20
N THR A 161 -24.81 -25.33 -40.27
CA THR A 161 -23.70 -26.24 -40.53
C THR A 161 -23.21 -26.13 -41.97
N LEU A 162 -21.94 -25.78 -42.16
CA LEU A 162 -21.22 -25.92 -43.42
C LEU A 162 -20.21 -27.07 -43.28
N GLN A 163 -20.40 -28.13 -44.05
CA GLN A 163 -19.51 -29.29 -44.10
C GLN A 163 -18.64 -29.27 -45.35
N ASN A 164 -19.18 -28.83 -46.50
CA ASN A 164 -18.48 -28.72 -47.78
C ASN A 164 -19.12 -27.62 -48.65
N GLY A 165 -18.43 -27.19 -49.71
CA GLY A 165 -18.95 -26.24 -50.71
C GLY A 165 -18.59 -24.78 -50.42
N ILE A 166 -19.22 -23.85 -51.14
CA ILE A 166 -19.02 -22.40 -50.97
C ILE A 166 -20.29 -21.78 -50.38
N TYR A 167 -20.14 -20.96 -49.35
CA TYR A 167 -21.18 -20.13 -48.77
C TYR A 167 -20.73 -18.65 -48.74
N ASN A 168 -21.39 -17.79 -49.50
CA ASN A 168 -21.18 -16.34 -49.46
C ASN A 168 -22.27 -15.70 -48.60
N ALA A 169 -21.88 -15.17 -47.44
CA ALA A 169 -22.80 -14.56 -46.48
C ALA A 169 -23.35 -13.21 -46.98
N PRO A 170 -24.55 -12.80 -46.52
CA PRO A 170 -25.15 -11.51 -46.82
C PRO A 170 -24.45 -10.36 -46.09
N LEU A 171 -24.88 -9.13 -46.40
CA LEU A 171 -24.48 -7.93 -45.64
C LEU A 171 -25.04 -7.92 -44.20
N SER A 172 -26.13 -8.66 -43.93
CA SER A 172 -26.74 -8.78 -42.60
C SER A 172 -27.26 -10.19 -42.35
N GLN A 173 -26.63 -10.91 -41.40
CA GLN A 173 -27.03 -12.26 -40.99
C GLN A 173 -27.27 -12.32 -39.49
N VAL A 174 -28.34 -13.00 -39.07
CA VAL A 174 -28.64 -13.30 -37.67
C VAL A 174 -28.66 -14.81 -37.45
N ASN A 175 -27.82 -15.31 -36.55
CA ASN A 175 -27.79 -16.71 -36.13
C ASN A 175 -28.28 -16.80 -34.68
N LYS A 176 -29.35 -17.55 -34.43
CA LYS A 176 -29.93 -17.72 -33.09
C LYS A 176 -29.53 -19.04 -32.42
N SER A 177 -28.57 -19.78 -32.97
CA SER A 177 -28.10 -21.05 -32.40
C SER A 177 -26.67 -21.38 -32.87
N ASN A 178 -26.26 -22.64 -32.71
CA ASN A 178 -24.94 -23.14 -33.06
C ASN A 178 -24.57 -22.84 -34.52
N PHE A 179 -23.32 -22.42 -34.73
CA PHE A 179 -22.78 -22.09 -36.03
C PHE A 179 -21.50 -22.90 -36.26
N THR A 180 -21.56 -23.87 -37.16
CA THR A 180 -20.46 -24.81 -37.39
C THR A 180 -19.98 -24.71 -38.83
N VAL A 181 -18.67 -24.52 -39.03
CA VAL A 181 -18.01 -24.62 -40.34
C VAL A 181 -16.95 -25.71 -40.22
N SER A 182 -17.36 -26.94 -40.49
CA SER A 182 -16.53 -28.14 -40.37
C SER A 182 -15.72 -28.48 -41.62
N GLY A 183 -16.04 -27.84 -42.76
CA GLY A 183 -15.31 -27.90 -44.04
C GLY A 183 -15.92 -26.90 -45.04
N GLY A 184 -15.46 -26.88 -46.29
CA GLY A 184 -15.89 -25.90 -47.33
C GLY A 184 -15.25 -24.50 -47.19
N THR A 185 -15.83 -23.51 -47.89
CA THR A 185 -15.42 -22.10 -47.91
C THR A 185 -16.58 -21.21 -47.45
N PHE A 186 -16.39 -20.49 -46.34
CA PHE A 186 -17.33 -19.47 -45.86
C PHE A 186 -16.75 -18.06 -46.10
N THR A 187 -17.48 -17.22 -46.85
CA THR A 187 -17.06 -15.84 -47.17
C THR A 187 -17.97 -14.83 -46.49
N ASN A 188 -17.42 -13.92 -45.68
CA ASN A 188 -18.14 -12.77 -45.13
C ASN A 188 -17.82 -11.53 -45.99
N ASN A 189 -18.76 -11.12 -46.84
CA ASN A 189 -18.58 -10.03 -47.82
C ASN A 189 -18.70 -8.61 -47.19
N GLY A 190 -18.00 -8.34 -46.09
CA GLY A 190 -18.08 -7.04 -45.41
C GLY A 190 -19.30 -6.84 -44.50
N GLY A 191 -20.22 -7.80 -44.49
CA GLY A 191 -21.47 -7.78 -43.72
C GLY A 191 -21.33 -8.01 -42.22
N THR A 192 -22.39 -7.70 -41.48
CA THR A 192 -22.52 -8.00 -40.05
C THR A 192 -23.16 -9.36 -39.82
N ILE A 193 -22.49 -10.22 -39.06
CA ILE A 193 -23.07 -11.47 -38.55
C ILE A 193 -23.32 -11.31 -37.05
N ARG A 194 -24.59 -11.44 -36.64
CA ARG A 194 -25.03 -11.28 -35.25
C ARG A 194 -25.51 -12.61 -34.66
N PHE A 195 -24.97 -12.99 -33.51
CA PHE A 195 -25.34 -14.20 -32.77
C PHE A 195 -26.23 -13.82 -31.59
N THR A 196 -27.50 -14.25 -31.59
CA THR A 196 -28.53 -13.84 -30.62
C THR A 196 -29.17 -15.00 -29.84
N GLY A 197 -28.67 -16.23 -30.02
CA GLY A 197 -29.27 -17.46 -29.49
C GLY A 197 -29.15 -17.65 -27.99
N VAL A 198 -30.26 -17.99 -27.30
CA VAL A 198 -30.25 -18.30 -25.86
C VAL A 198 -29.47 -19.59 -25.58
N GLY A 199 -28.35 -19.49 -24.86
CA GLY A 199 -27.44 -20.61 -24.55
C GLY A 199 -26.04 -20.45 -25.15
N SER A 200 -25.15 -21.41 -24.89
CA SER A 200 -23.78 -21.38 -25.43
C SER A 200 -23.82 -21.59 -26.94
N THR A 201 -23.73 -20.50 -27.70
CA THR A 201 -23.58 -20.57 -29.16
C THR A 201 -22.17 -21.06 -29.46
N THR A 202 -22.04 -22.30 -29.93
CA THR A 202 -20.75 -22.84 -30.33
C THR A 202 -20.42 -22.38 -31.74
N VAL A 203 -19.31 -21.66 -31.91
CA VAL A 203 -18.70 -21.36 -33.21
C VAL A 203 -17.54 -22.33 -33.41
N ALA A 204 -17.77 -23.42 -34.15
CA ALA A 204 -16.78 -24.50 -34.32
C ALA A 204 -16.18 -24.54 -35.72
N THR A 205 -14.85 -24.62 -35.81
CA THR A 205 -14.13 -25.07 -37.01
C THR A 205 -13.43 -26.40 -36.69
N SER A 206 -13.55 -27.40 -37.56
CA SER A 206 -13.03 -28.75 -37.27
C SER A 206 -11.49 -28.83 -37.39
N ASN A 207 -10.87 -29.85 -36.78
CA ASN A 207 -9.42 -29.97 -36.54
C ASN A 207 -8.55 -30.31 -37.78
N SER A 208 -8.93 -29.95 -39.01
CA SER A 208 -8.06 -30.25 -40.16
C SER A 208 -6.84 -29.33 -40.19
N THR A 209 -5.67 -29.90 -40.46
CA THR A 209 -4.37 -29.26 -40.61
C THR A 209 -4.26 -28.29 -41.80
N ALA A 210 -5.32 -28.11 -42.57
CA ALA A 210 -5.44 -27.09 -43.62
C ALA A 210 -6.38 -25.96 -43.13
N PRO A 211 -6.13 -24.68 -43.49
CA PRO A 211 -6.96 -23.57 -43.03
C PRO A 211 -8.40 -23.74 -43.54
N ILE A 212 -9.30 -24.21 -42.66
CA ILE A 212 -10.74 -24.42 -42.95
C ILE A 212 -11.50 -23.08 -43.12
N ILE A 213 -10.81 -21.96 -42.95
CA ILE A 213 -11.23 -20.68 -43.50
C ILE A 213 -10.12 -20.28 -44.46
N ASN A 214 -10.26 -20.65 -45.74
CA ASN A 214 -9.34 -20.23 -46.80
C ASN A 214 -9.60 -18.75 -47.10
N ASN A 215 -9.34 -17.89 -46.12
CA ASN A 215 -9.63 -16.48 -46.23
C ASN A 215 -8.35 -15.76 -46.66
N THR A 216 -8.20 -15.60 -47.97
CA THR A 216 -7.53 -14.44 -48.53
C THR A 216 -8.23 -13.14 -48.11
N GLN A 217 -9.51 -13.19 -47.68
CA GLN A 217 -10.25 -12.03 -47.15
C GLN A 217 -10.31 -12.05 -45.60
N PRO A 218 -10.65 -10.95 -44.94
CA PRO A 218 -10.82 -10.90 -43.47
C PRO A 218 -12.29 -10.97 -43.04
N PHE A 219 -12.58 -11.33 -41.78
CA PHE A 219 -13.89 -11.05 -41.19
C PHE A 219 -14.01 -9.56 -40.87
N TYR A 220 -15.16 -8.97 -41.20
CA TYR A 220 -15.43 -7.55 -40.97
C TYR A 220 -16.18 -7.36 -39.65
N ASN A 221 -17.47 -7.69 -39.53
CA ASN A 221 -18.24 -7.37 -38.31
C ASN A 221 -18.95 -8.60 -37.71
N LEU A 222 -18.56 -8.99 -36.49
CA LEU A 222 -19.23 -10.05 -35.71
C LEU A 222 -19.80 -9.47 -34.41
N ILE A 223 -21.03 -9.83 -34.05
CA ILE A 223 -21.66 -9.38 -32.80
C ILE A 223 -22.17 -10.59 -32.01
N PHE A 224 -21.77 -10.72 -30.76
CA PHE A 224 -22.22 -11.76 -29.84
C PHE A 224 -23.06 -11.15 -28.72
N ASP A 225 -24.36 -11.46 -28.69
CA ASP A 225 -25.29 -10.92 -27.70
C ASP A 225 -25.43 -11.77 -26.44
N ASN A 226 -24.99 -13.04 -26.41
CA ASN A 226 -25.24 -13.96 -25.28
C ASN A 226 -23.99 -14.49 -24.54
N THR A 227 -24.22 -14.86 -23.28
CA THR A 227 -23.29 -15.02 -22.15
C THR A 227 -22.54 -16.36 -22.13
N VAL A 228 -21.22 -16.31 -22.23
CA VAL A 228 -20.26 -17.44 -22.18
C VAL A 228 -19.99 -18.08 -23.54
N ILE A 229 -18.95 -17.57 -24.19
CA ILE A 229 -18.20 -18.34 -25.18
C ILE A 229 -17.33 -19.33 -24.38
N ALA A 230 -17.76 -20.57 -24.21
CA ALA A 230 -16.97 -21.61 -23.52
C ALA A 230 -15.90 -22.13 -24.50
N PRO A 231 -14.60 -21.88 -24.26
CA PRO A 231 -13.57 -22.04 -25.26
C PRO A 231 -12.90 -23.40 -25.11
N THR A 232 -13.66 -24.49 -25.13
CA THR A 232 -13.01 -25.81 -25.10
C THR A 232 -12.25 -26.14 -26.39
N ASN A 233 -12.37 -25.37 -27.50
CA ASN A 233 -11.51 -25.48 -28.71
C ASN A 233 -11.60 -24.34 -29.78
N TYR A 234 -12.08 -23.12 -29.48
CA TYR A 234 -12.97 -22.41 -30.44
C TYR A 234 -12.52 -21.11 -31.18
N PHE A 235 -11.28 -20.63 -31.11
CA PHE A 235 -10.83 -19.55 -32.03
C PHE A 235 -9.40 -19.76 -32.56
N LYS A 236 -9.25 -20.55 -33.62
CA LYS A 236 -7.95 -20.77 -34.28
C LYS A 236 -7.85 -19.92 -35.55
N ASN A 237 -6.84 -19.05 -35.65
CA ASN A 237 -6.39 -18.38 -36.88
C ASN A 237 -7.42 -17.50 -37.62
N TYR A 238 -8.23 -16.69 -36.93
CA TYR A 238 -9.08 -15.71 -37.60
C TYR A 238 -8.27 -14.50 -38.10
N LYS A 239 -8.38 -14.15 -39.39
CA LYS A 239 -8.00 -12.82 -39.90
C LYS A 239 -9.13 -11.84 -39.59
N ILE A 240 -8.87 -10.85 -38.74
CA ILE A 240 -9.85 -9.83 -38.35
C ILE A 240 -9.39 -8.50 -38.96
N SER A 241 -10.22 -7.90 -39.81
CA SER A 241 -9.99 -6.54 -40.32
C SER A 241 -11.03 -5.53 -39.88
N GLY A 242 -12.17 -5.97 -39.34
CA GLY A 242 -13.14 -5.08 -38.72
C GLY A 242 -13.27 -5.34 -37.21
N THR A 243 -14.51 -5.32 -36.70
CA THR A 243 -14.81 -5.34 -35.26
C THR A 243 -15.55 -6.61 -34.86
N ILE A 244 -15.05 -7.29 -33.82
CA ILE A 244 -15.79 -8.31 -33.07
C ILE A 244 -16.34 -7.64 -31.81
N THR A 245 -17.67 -7.57 -31.66
CA THR A 245 -18.31 -7.02 -30.46
C THR A 245 -18.88 -8.15 -29.60
N ILE A 246 -18.52 -8.17 -28.32
CA ILE A 246 -19.05 -9.08 -27.31
C ILE A 246 -19.81 -8.22 -26.31
N ASN A 247 -21.15 -8.32 -26.34
CA ASN A 247 -22.02 -7.52 -25.48
C ASN A 247 -22.08 -8.05 -24.02
N ASN A 248 -21.57 -9.25 -23.77
CA ASN A 248 -21.57 -9.96 -22.48
C ASN A 248 -20.16 -10.29 -21.98
N ASP A 249 -20.04 -11.11 -20.91
CA ASP A 249 -18.75 -11.57 -20.40
C ASP A 249 -18.02 -12.46 -21.42
N LEU A 250 -16.74 -12.18 -21.63
CA LEU A 250 -15.82 -13.04 -22.36
C LEU A 250 -15.01 -13.86 -21.34
N THR A 251 -15.18 -15.18 -21.33
CA THR A 251 -14.29 -16.10 -20.59
C THR A 251 -13.40 -16.84 -21.57
N TYR A 252 -12.10 -16.76 -21.35
CA TYR A 252 -11.07 -17.52 -22.04
C TYR A 252 -10.54 -18.60 -21.09
N ASP A 253 -10.43 -19.85 -21.54
CA ASP A 253 -9.92 -20.98 -20.77
C ASP A 253 -8.96 -21.79 -21.64
N TYR A 254 -7.70 -21.87 -21.23
CA TYR A 254 -6.67 -22.67 -21.87
C TYR A 254 -6.63 -24.07 -21.23
N GLY A 255 -7.27 -25.04 -21.87
CA GLY A 255 -7.20 -26.45 -21.47
C GLY A 255 -5.81 -27.07 -21.71
N ALA A 256 -5.32 -27.83 -20.74
CA ALA A 256 -3.94 -28.35 -20.62
C ALA A 256 -3.48 -29.37 -21.70
N THR A 257 -4.15 -29.50 -22.85
CA THR A 257 -3.89 -30.60 -23.80
C THR A 257 -3.40 -30.09 -25.16
N LEU A 258 -2.07 -30.19 -25.36
CA LEU A 258 -1.29 -30.35 -26.60
C LEU A 258 -1.39 -29.28 -27.72
N GLY A 259 -0.20 -28.79 -28.12
CA GLY A 259 0.14 -28.27 -29.47
C GLY A 259 -0.22 -26.81 -29.78
N THR A 260 0.77 -25.91 -29.86
CA THR A 260 0.74 -24.55 -30.47
C THR A 260 -0.64 -23.92 -30.66
N GLN A 261 -1.39 -23.72 -29.58
CA GLN A 261 -2.68 -23.02 -29.63
C GLN A 261 -2.39 -21.54 -29.39
N ARG A 262 -2.41 -20.75 -30.48
CA ARG A 262 -2.26 -19.30 -30.40
C ARG A 262 -3.59 -18.71 -29.94
N ILE A 263 -3.51 -17.71 -29.04
CA ILE A 263 -4.60 -16.76 -28.71
C ILE A 263 -5.19 -16.23 -30.03
N ILE A 264 -6.35 -15.57 -29.98
CA ILE A 264 -6.91 -14.74 -31.06
C ILE A 264 -5.78 -13.86 -31.64
N THR A 265 -5.06 -14.40 -32.60
CA THR A 265 -3.94 -13.81 -33.31
C THR A 265 -4.57 -13.52 -34.64
N ASN A 266 -4.62 -12.25 -35.02
CA ASN A 266 -4.51 -12.01 -36.44
C ASN A 266 -3.14 -12.58 -36.85
N LYS A 267 -3.16 -13.72 -37.53
CA LYS A 267 -1.94 -14.44 -37.93
C LYS A 267 -1.08 -13.61 -38.90
N ASP A 268 -1.68 -12.60 -39.53
CA ASP A 268 -1.01 -11.70 -40.46
C ASP A 268 -0.93 -10.29 -39.87
N ALA A 269 0.30 -9.79 -39.71
CA ALA A 269 0.62 -8.45 -39.23
C ALA A 269 0.04 -7.30 -40.07
N ALA A 270 -0.61 -7.59 -41.21
CA ALA A 270 -1.04 -6.61 -42.19
C ALA A 270 -2.41 -5.95 -41.90
N THR A 271 -3.24 -6.51 -41.01
CA THR A 271 -4.58 -5.98 -40.73
C THR A 271 -4.84 -5.83 -39.23
N ALA A 272 -5.29 -4.65 -38.80
CA ALA A 272 -5.51 -4.31 -37.39
C ALA A 272 -7.01 -4.39 -37.05
N GLY A 273 -7.50 -5.58 -36.70
CA GLY A 273 -8.87 -5.77 -36.21
C GLY A 273 -9.05 -5.37 -34.74
N VAL A 274 -10.29 -5.14 -34.31
CA VAL A 274 -10.63 -4.75 -32.93
C VAL A 274 -11.62 -5.76 -32.31
N ILE A 275 -11.39 -6.16 -31.06
CA ILE A 275 -12.30 -6.99 -30.26
C ILE A 275 -12.84 -6.12 -29.12
N VAL A 276 -14.10 -5.72 -29.21
CA VAL A 276 -14.76 -4.88 -28.20
C VAL A 276 -15.48 -5.77 -27.18
N VAL A 277 -15.06 -5.70 -25.92
CA VAL A 277 -15.71 -6.39 -24.79
C VAL A 277 -16.49 -5.35 -23.98
N LYS A 278 -17.82 -5.49 -23.96
CA LYS A 278 -18.71 -4.55 -23.25
C LYS A 278 -19.07 -4.95 -21.83
N ASN A 279 -18.73 -6.16 -21.37
CA ASN A 279 -18.83 -6.54 -19.95
C ASN A 279 -17.47 -7.03 -19.41
N SER A 280 -17.37 -8.13 -18.68
CA SER A 280 -16.10 -8.56 -18.06
C SER A 280 -15.25 -9.41 -19.01
N LEU A 281 -13.94 -9.35 -18.83
CA LEU A 281 -12.97 -10.24 -19.48
C LEU A 281 -12.39 -11.17 -18.41
N THR A 282 -12.48 -12.47 -18.62
CA THR A 282 -11.83 -13.47 -17.77
C THR A 282 -10.86 -14.28 -18.63
N VAL A 283 -9.62 -14.43 -18.19
CA VAL A 283 -8.55 -15.18 -18.82
C VAL A 283 -8.07 -16.24 -17.83
N ILE A 284 -8.40 -17.50 -18.10
CA ILE A 284 -8.03 -18.70 -17.33
C ILE A 284 -6.93 -19.42 -18.12
N THR A 285 -5.79 -19.69 -17.48
CA THR A 285 -4.69 -20.42 -18.12
C THR A 285 -4.31 -21.71 -17.38
N GLY A 286 -4.29 -22.83 -18.11
CA GLY A 286 -3.72 -24.10 -17.66
C GLY A 286 -2.26 -24.25 -18.10
N ALA A 287 -1.33 -24.15 -17.15
CA ALA A 287 0.11 -24.46 -17.20
C ALA A 287 0.88 -24.66 -18.55
N THR A 288 2.06 -24.01 -18.57
CA THR A 288 3.29 -24.18 -19.37
C THR A 288 3.58 -23.16 -20.48
N THR A 289 4.79 -22.61 -20.37
CA THR A 289 5.44 -21.49 -21.06
C THR A 289 5.34 -21.51 -22.57
N ARG A 290 4.69 -20.50 -23.16
CA ARG A 290 5.02 -20.00 -24.50
C ARG A 290 4.85 -18.48 -24.58
N ASN A 291 5.92 -17.81 -25.02
CA ASN A 291 5.91 -16.40 -25.40
C ASN A 291 4.98 -16.21 -26.60
N TYR A 292 4.09 -15.24 -26.53
CA TYR A 292 3.19 -14.90 -27.62
C TYR A 292 3.86 -13.92 -28.59
N ASP A 293 3.89 -14.27 -29.88
CA ASP A 293 4.40 -13.42 -30.96
C ASP A 293 3.33 -12.42 -31.40
N GLY A 294 3.43 -11.15 -30.96
CA GLY A 294 3.10 -9.95 -31.73
C GLY A 294 1.87 -9.93 -32.66
N GLY A 295 0.70 -10.43 -32.24
CA GLY A 295 -0.54 -10.25 -33.00
C GLY A 295 -0.95 -8.77 -33.10
N SER A 296 -1.44 -8.33 -34.26
CA SER A 296 -1.79 -6.92 -34.55
C SER A 296 -3.15 -6.43 -34.00
N ALA A 297 -3.97 -7.33 -33.45
CA ALA A 297 -5.33 -7.02 -33.03
C ALA A 297 -5.37 -6.24 -31.69
N THR A 298 -6.38 -5.40 -31.53
CA THR A 298 -6.63 -4.63 -30.30
C THR A 298 -7.82 -5.21 -29.53
N ILE A 299 -7.63 -5.51 -28.24
CA ILE A 299 -8.73 -5.81 -27.31
C ILE A 299 -9.17 -4.48 -26.70
N GLU A 300 -10.36 -4.03 -27.07
CA GLU A 300 -10.99 -2.81 -26.56
C GLU A 300 -11.97 -3.14 -25.43
N LEU A 301 -11.66 -2.68 -24.22
CA LEU A 301 -12.53 -2.75 -23.05
C LEU A 301 -13.42 -1.51 -23.03
N ASN A 302 -14.72 -1.71 -23.30
CA ASN A 302 -15.68 -0.62 -23.49
C ASN A 302 -17.01 -0.90 -22.77
N LYS A 303 -16.94 -1.10 -21.45
CA LYS A 303 -18.16 -1.20 -20.64
C LYS A 303 -18.73 0.18 -20.33
N ALA A 304 -20.03 0.35 -20.59
CA ALA A 304 -20.75 1.62 -20.40
C ALA A 304 -21.01 1.99 -18.91
N THR A 305 -20.87 1.04 -17.98
CA THR A 305 -21.11 1.22 -16.54
C THR A 305 -20.00 0.56 -15.71
N SER A 306 -19.79 1.02 -14.47
CA SER A 306 -18.66 0.57 -13.63
C SER A 306 -19.04 -0.56 -12.67
N PRO A 307 -18.11 -1.44 -12.24
CA PRO A 307 -16.73 -1.68 -12.73
C PRO A 307 -16.65 -2.70 -13.88
N GLN A 308 -15.57 -2.66 -14.67
CA GLN A 308 -15.22 -3.71 -15.64
C GLN A 308 -14.13 -4.60 -15.03
N ILE A 309 -14.44 -5.88 -14.85
CA ILE A 309 -13.51 -6.83 -14.22
C ILE A 309 -12.66 -7.47 -15.31
N ILE A 310 -11.34 -7.45 -15.11
CA ILE A 310 -10.41 -8.28 -15.88
C ILE A 310 -9.89 -9.34 -14.92
N ASN A 311 -10.38 -10.56 -15.03
CA ASN A 311 -9.88 -11.68 -14.26
C ASN A 311 -8.75 -12.35 -15.02
N VAL A 312 -7.57 -12.45 -14.42
CA VAL A 312 -6.40 -13.07 -15.06
C VAL A 312 -5.85 -14.12 -14.09
N ASN A 313 -6.20 -15.38 -14.31
CA ASN A 313 -5.79 -16.50 -13.46
C ASN A 313 -4.54 -17.20 -14.04
N ASN A 314 -3.51 -17.36 -13.20
CA ASN A 314 -2.33 -18.21 -13.42
C ASN A 314 -1.35 -17.82 -14.55
N LEU A 315 -1.11 -16.52 -14.81
CA LEU A 315 0.00 -16.16 -15.70
C LEU A 315 1.36 -16.31 -15.00
N ASN A 316 1.95 -17.51 -15.08
CA ASN A 316 3.39 -17.65 -14.91
C ASN A 316 4.09 -16.84 -16.02
N ASN A 317 4.78 -15.74 -15.69
CA ASN A 317 5.81 -14.94 -16.39
C ASN A 317 5.93 -14.87 -17.95
N GLY A 318 5.03 -15.44 -18.76
CA GLY A 318 5.25 -15.63 -20.20
C GLY A 318 4.06 -15.29 -21.12
N TYR A 319 2.88 -15.01 -20.57
CA TYR A 319 1.73 -14.62 -21.40
C TYR A 319 1.58 -13.10 -21.42
N THR A 320 1.48 -12.54 -22.63
CA THR A 320 1.31 -11.12 -22.90
C THR A 320 0.09 -10.97 -23.82
N LEU A 321 -0.93 -10.23 -23.39
CA LEU A 321 -2.01 -9.80 -24.26
C LEU A 321 -1.42 -8.97 -25.42
N CYS A 322 -2.11 -8.86 -26.55
CA CYS A 322 -1.73 -8.00 -27.66
C CYS A 322 -1.88 -6.50 -27.28
N HIS A 323 -2.53 -5.70 -28.11
CA HIS A 323 -2.80 -4.30 -27.76
C HIS A 323 -4.06 -4.23 -26.90
N VAL A 324 -3.97 -3.68 -25.69
CA VAL A 324 -5.13 -3.45 -24.81
C VAL A 324 -5.52 -1.99 -24.91
N LYS A 325 -6.75 -1.72 -25.33
CA LYS A 325 -7.33 -0.38 -25.36
C LYS A 325 -8.48 -0.32 -24.34
N ILE A 326 -8.55 0.77 -23.60
CA ILE A 326 -9.69 1.07 -22.73
C ILE A 326 -10.39 2.28 -23.32
N SER A 327 -11.69 2.16 -23.56
CA SER A 327 -12.53 3.21 -24.11
C SER A 327 -13.89 3.21 -23.41
N GLY A 328 -14.64 4.31 -23.53
CA GLY A 328 -15.90 4.44 -22.81
C GLY A 328 -15.73 4.76 -21.31
N PRO A 329 -16.84 4.89 -20.55
CA PRO A 329 -16.84 5.48 -19.21
C PRO A 329 -16.43 4.49 -18.10
N SER A 330 -15.65 3.46 -18.37
CA SER A 330 -15.31 2.43 -17.38
C SER A 330 -14.45 2.99 -16.25
N ARG A 331 -14.97 3.02 -15.01
CA ARG A 331 -14.33 3.78 -13.91
C ARG A 331 -13.33 2.99 -13.06
N THR A 332 -13.26 1.66 -13.20
CA THR A 332 -12.28 0.84 -12.46
C THR A 332 -12.00 -0.47 -13.19
N ILE A 333 -10.72 -0.77 -13.36
CA ILE A 333 -10.19 -2.06 -13.77
C ILE A 333 -9.54 -2.69 -12.55
N GLN A 334 -9.96 -3.90 -12.21
CA GLN A 334 -9.45 -4.65 -11.08
C GLN A 334 -9.36 -6.13 -11.42
N ASN A 335 -8.43 -6.81 -10.77
CA ASN A 335 -8.37 -8.26 -10.74
C ASN A 335 -9.39 -8.81 -9.72
N GLN A 336 -9.93 -10.00 -9.95
CA GLN A 336 -10.93 -10.58 -9.05
C GLN A 336 -10.27 -10.96 -7.71
N SER A 337 -10.83 -10.44 -6.62
CA SER A 337 -10.37 -10.71 -5.26
C SER A 337 -10.76 -12.13 -4.82
N GLY A 338 -9.78 -13.02 -4.74
CA GLY A 338 -9.90 -14.31 -4.10
C GLY A 338 -8.52 -14.90 -3.88
N THR A 339 -7.98 -14.76 -2.66
CA THR A 339 -6.75 -15.41 -2.17
C THR A 339 -5.41 -15.07 -2.87
N PHE A 340 -4.71 -14.05 -2.35
CA PHE A 340 -3.23 -13.91 -2.24
C PHE A 340 -2.29 -14.37 -3.37
N GLN A 341 -2.56 -14.04 -4.64
CA GLN A 341 -1.50 -13.84 -5.63
C GLN A 341 -1.87 -12.61 -6.47
N GLN A 342 -1.05 -11.55 -6.41
CA GLN A 342 -1.29 -10.30 -7.13
C GLN A 342 -1.01 -10.54 -8.62
N PHE A 343 -2.01 -10.90 -9.43
CA PHE A 343 -1.79 -11.10 -10.87
C PHE A 343 -1.75 -9.76 -11.61
N ASN A 344 -0.69 -9.57 -12.40
CA ASN A 344 -0.41 -8.36 -13.16
C ASN A 344 -1.08 -8.40 -14.55
N LEU A 345 -1.47 -7.23 -15.07
CA LEU A 345 -1.90 -7.10 -16.47
C LEU A 345 -0.66 -7.06 -17.37
N ASN A 346 -0.43 -8.12 -18.15
CA ASN A 346 0.66 -8.19 -19.12
C ASN A 346 0.12 -7.90 -20.53
N CYS A 347 0.61 -6.86 -21.21
CA CYS A 347 0.22 -6.53 -22.59
C CYS A 347 1.39 -6.01 -23.44
N MET A 348 1.23 -6.03 -24.76
CA MET A 348 2.14 -5.38 -25.69
C MET A 348 1.97 -3.87 -25.53
N ASP A 349 0.87 -3.32 -26.06
CA ASP A 349 0.53 -1.91 -25.90
C ASP A 349 -0.59 -1.75 -24.88
N PHE A 350 -0.58 -0.62 -24.17
CA PHE A 350 -1.69 -0.19 -23.32
C PHE A 350 -2.14 1.19 -23.74
N THR A 351 -3.39 1.29 -24.17
CA THR A 351 -4.00 2.53 -24.62
C THR A 351 -5.19 2.88 -23.74
N VAL A 352 -5.22 4.09 -23.22
CA VAL A 352 -6.37 4.69 -22.56
C VAL A 352 -6.91 5.78 -23.48
N ALA A 353 -8.10 5.58 -24.04
CA ALA A 353 -8.74 6.59 -24.90
C ALA A 353 -9.24 7.76 -24.06
N ALA A 354 -9.48 8.91 -24.71
CA ALA A 354 -10.12 10.07 -24.09
C ALA A 354 -11.53 9.69 -23.56
N SER A 355 -11.65 9.54 -22.25
CA SER A 355 -12.87 9.12 -21.55
C SER A 355 -12.95 9.73 -20.16
N GLY A 356 -14.02 9.39 -19.41
CA GLY A 356 -14.09 9.65 -17.98
C GLY A 356 -12.94 8.97 -17.19
N PRO A 357 -12.79 9.29 -15.89
CA PRO A 357 -11.69 8.78 -15.07
C PRO A 357 -11.68 7.24 -15.00
N ILE A 358 -10.54 6.62 -15.30
CA ILE A 358 -10.30 5.17 -15.26
C ILE A 358 -9.35 4.89 -14.10
N THR A 359 -9.74 4.04 -13.14
CA THR A 359 -8.85 3.61 -12.04
C THR A 359 -8.25 2.23 -12.31
N LEU A 360 -6.92 2.11 -12.34
CA LEU A 360 -6.22 0.84 -12.55
C LEU A 360 -5.77 0.22 -11.21
N LYS A 361 -6.53 -0.74 -10.66
CA LYS A 361 -6.22 -1.41 -9.37
C LYS A 361 -5.35 -2.66 -9.53
N THR A 362 -4.58 -2.77 -10.61
CA THR A 362 -3.63 -3.86 -10.86
C THR A 362 -2.34 -3.31 -11.46
N SER A 363 -1.23 -4.01 -11.23
CA SER A 363 0.08 -3.64 -11.77
C SER A 363 0.14 -4.00 -13.26
N LEU A 364 0.90 -3.22 -14.02
CA LEU A 364 0.94 -3.26 -15.48
C LEU A 364 2.33 -3.69 -15.96
N TYR A 365 2.41 -4.62 -16.91
CA TYR A 365 3.65 -5.10 -17.52
C TYR A 365 3.54 -4.92 -19.03
N LEU A 366 4.34 -4.01 -19.57
CA LEU A 366 4.29 -3.56 -20.95
C LEU A 366 5.53 -4.01 -21.70
N LYS A 367 5.35 -4.54 -22.91
CA LYS A 367 6.44 -4.80 -23.87
C LYS A 367 6.51 -3.79 -25.02
N GLY A 368 5.40 -3.12 -25.30
CA GLY A 368 5.22 -2.06 -26.30
C GLY A 368 4.86 -0.72 -25.66
N ASN A 369 4.15 0.13 -26.38
CA ASN A 369 3.89 1.53 -26.01
C ASN A 369 2.84 1.67 -24.91
N PHE A 370 2.97 2.74 -24.14
CA PHE A 370 1.96 3.23 -23.22
C PHE A 370 1.39 4.53 -23.77
N ASN A 371 0.10 4.55 -24.09
CA ASN A 371 -0.61 5.71 -24.63
C ASN A 371 -1.78 6.03 -23.70
N ASN A 372 -1.76 7.17 -23.03
CA ASN A 372 -2.89 7.62 -22.24
C ASN A 372 -3.39 8.94 -22.77
N ASP A 373 -4.48 8.94 -23.55
CA ASP A 373 -5.19 10.15 -24.01
C ASP A 373 -6.34 10.54 -23.07
N GLY A 374 -6.56 9.79 -21.98
CA GLY A 374 -7.63 9.98 -21.01
C GLY A 374 -7.15 10.34 -19.60
N ASN A 375 -8.07 10.23 -18.63
CA ASN A 375 -7.79 10.45 -17.21
C ASN A 375 -7.55 9.11 -16.48
N LEU A 376 -6.31 8.64 -16.49
CA LEU A 376 -5.92 7.41 -15.80
C LEU A 376 -5.47 7.71 -14.35
N ILE A 377 -6.07 6.99 -13.40
CA ILE A 377 -5.72 7.02 -11.98
C ILE A 377 -5.02 5.70 -11.64
N ILE A 378 -3.76 5.79 -11.20
CA ILE A 378 -2.96 4.66 -10.71
C ILE A 378 -2.90 4.77 -9.18
N PRO A 379 -3.69 3.95 -8.44
CA PRO A 379 -3.68 3.96 -6.98
C PRO A 379 -2.34 3.51 -6.39
N ASP A 380 -2.25 3.65 -5.08
CA ASP A 380 -1.07 3.25 -4.33
C ASP A 380 -0.86 1.73 -4.38
N ASN A 381 0.39 1.30 -4.23
CA ASN A 381 0.86 -0.09 -4.33
C ASN A 381 0.77 -0.72 -5.73
N GLN A 382 0.50 0.07 -6.78
CA GLN A 382 0.56 -0.41 -8.16
C GLN A 382 1.91 -0.08 -8.81
N ILE A 383 2.43 -1.05 -9.57
CA ILE A 383 3.72 -0.93 -10.25
C ILE A 383 3.48 -1.02 -11.76
N THR A 384 4.10 -0.10 -12.51
CA THR A 384 4.16 -0.20 -13.99
C THR A 384 5.55 -0.63 -14.42
N TYR A 385 5.64 -1.73 -15.17
CA TYR A 385 6.87 -2.29 -15.70
C TYR A 385 6.96 -2.02 -17.20
N PHE A 386 8.04 -1.39 -17.62
CA PHE A 386 8.41 -1.21 -19.02
C PHE A 386 9.52 -2.20 -19.38
N ARG A 387 9.25 -3.11 -20.32
CA ARG A 387 10.13 -4.20 -20.75
C ARG A 387 10.31 -4.18 -22.27
N ALA A 388 10.96 -3.14 -22.78
CA ALA A 388 11.33 -3.02 -24.19
C ALA A 388 12.30 -4.16 -24.59
N ASP A 389 11.77 -5.27 -25.09
CA ASP A 389 12.51 -6.51 -25.40
C ASP A 389 12.67 -6.73 -26.91
N ALA A 390 11.83 -6.12 -27.75
CA ALA A 390 11.89 -6.23 -29.21
C ALA A 390 11.81 -4.90 -29.97
N ASN A 391 11.33 -3.83 -29.35
CA ASN A 391 11.21 -2.48 -29.95
C ASN A 391 11.38 -1.41 -28.86
N ASN A 392 11.70 -0.18 -29.25
CA ASN A 392 11.65 0.95 -28.32
C ASN A 392 10.21 1.18 -27.84
N GLN A 393 10.04 1.49 -26.55
CA GLN A 393 8.76 1.84 -25.95
C GLN A 393 8.63 3.35 -25.84
N MET A 394 7.41 3.86 -26.05
CA MET A 394 7.06 5.25 -25.85
C MET A 394 6.03 5.39 -24.73
N ILE A 395 6.16 6.45 -23.94
CA ILE A 395 5.17 6.87 -22.93
C ILE A 395 4.53 8.17 -23.42
N THR A 396 3.29 8.09 -23.88
CA THR A 396 2.54 9.23 -24.42
C THR A 396 1.41 9.62 -23.46
N THR A 397 1.42 10.87 -23.02
CA THR A 397 0.40 11.45 -22.12
C THR A 397 0.13 12.91 -22.55
N PRO A 398 -1.13 13.40 -22.59
CA PRO A 398 -1.47 14.78 -22.94
C PRO A 398 -1.25 15.75 -21.78
N SER A 399 -1.16 15.22 -20.56
CA SER A 399 -0.88 15.94 -19.32
C SER A 399 -0.04 15.05 -18.39
N GLU A 400 0.51 15.63 -17.33
CA GLU A 400 1.35 14.90 -16.39
C GLU A 400 0.60 13.71 -15.75
N LEU A 401 1.03 12.48 -16.07
CA LEU A 401 0.49 11.25 -15.45
C LEU A 401 1.35 10.82 -14.27
N SER A 402 0.73 10.65 -13.10
CA SER A 402 1.42 10.18 -11.89
C SER A 402 1.35 8.67 -11.75
N PHE A 403 2.47 7.99 -12.01
CA PHE A 403 2.69 6.60 -11.62
C PHE A 403 2.94 6.51 -10.12
N PHE A 404 2.46 5.44 -9.48
CA PHE A 404 2.87 5.16 -8.09
C PHE A 404 4.32 4.68 -8.06
N SER A 405 4.60 3.51 -8.63
CA SER A 405 5.96 3.01 -8.86
C SER A 405 6.20 2.65 -10.32
N LEU A 406 7.41 2.90 -10.81
CA LEU A 406 7.81 2.63 -12.20
C LEU A 406 9.06 1.73 -12.20
N ARG A 407 9.05 0.69 -13.04
CA ARG A 407 10.23 -0.16 -13.27
C ARG A 407 10.61 -0.17 -14.74
N CYS A 408 11.84 0.23 -15.04
CA CYS A 408 12.42 0.18 -16.37
C CYS A 408 13.35 -1.04 -16.48
N GLN A 409 12.92 -2.07 -17.22
CA GLN A 409 13.63 -3.34 -17.38
C GLN A 409 13.72 -3.73 -18.87
N ASN A 410 14.00 -2.76 -19.73
CA ASN A 410 14.26 -3.01 -21.15
C ASN A 410 15.59 -3.75 -21.36
N SER A 411 15.71 -4.42 -22.51
CA SER A 411 16.97 -5.01 -22.95
C SER A 411 17.97 -3.93 -23.41
N THR A 412 19.25 -4.30 -23.51
CA THR A 412 20.38 -3.42 -23.87
C THR A 412 20.18 -2.61 -25.16
N THR A 413 19.41 -3.14 -26.11
CA THR A 413 19.28 -2.59 -27.47
C THR A 413 18.14 -1.58 -27.61
N TYR A 414 17.15 -1.65 -26.72
CA TYR A 414 15.95 -0.83 -26.79
C TYR A 414 15.91 0.17 -25.65
N SER A 415 15.08 1.20 -25.77
CA SER A 415 14.88 2.21 -24.73
C SER A 415 13.40 2.44 -24.43
N VAL A 416 13.13 3.02 -23.26
CA VAL A 416 11.84 3.61 -22.92
C VAL A 416 11.98 5.12 -23.04
N SER A 417 11.18 5.75 -23.89
CA SER A 417 11.25 7.19 -24.17
C SER A 417 9.94 7.90 -23.84
N GLN A 418 10.02 9.07 -23.21
CA GLN A 418 8.84 9.91 -22.96
C GLN A 418 8.45 10.72 -24.19
N LEU A 419 7.15 10.86 -24.41
CA LEU A 419 6.53 11.82 -25.33
C LEU A 419 5.58 12.79 -24.61
N GLY A 420 5.20 12.49 -23.37
CA GLY A 420 4.48 13.38 -22.45
C GLY A 420 5.11 13.42 -21.06
N ASP A 421 4.64 14.35 -20.23
CA ASP A 421 5.13 14.54 -18.87
C ASP A 421 4.60 13.43 -17.94
N VAL A 422 5.43 13.02 -17.00
CA VAL A 422 5.10 11.96 -16.04
C VAL A 422 5.67 12.26 -14.65
N ALA A 423 5.03 11.69 -13.64
CA ALA A 423 5.48 11.76 -12.27
C ALA A 423 5.56 10.37 -11.63
N VAL A 424 6.40 10.22 -10.61
CA VAL A 424 6.54 9.02 -9.77
C VAL A 424 6.33 9.41 -8.32
N ARG A 425 5.44 8.70 -7.61
CA ARG A 425 5.07 9.02 -6.21
C ARG A 425 5.77 8.17 -5.15
N ASP A 426 6.40 7.06 -5.54
CA ASP A 426 7.10 6.14 -4.63
C ASP A 426 8.51 5.83 -5.15
N ASN A 427 8.68 4.85 -6.03
CA ASN A 427 10.00 4.42 -6.46
C ASN A 427 10.10 4.24 -7.98
N MET A 428 11.24 4.66 -8.53
CA MET A 428 11.70 4.28 -9.86
C MET A 428 12.85 3.28 -9.75
N VAL A 429 12.70 2.12 -10.39
CA VAL A 429 13.68 1.01 -10.35
C VAL A 429 14.15 0.70 -11.75
N PHE A 430 15.44 0.42 -11.90
CA PHE A 430 16.07 0.09 -13.17
C PHE A 430 16.55 -1.36 -13.21
N GLY A 431 16.55 -1.95 -14.40
CA GLY A 431 17.20 -3.22 -14.71
C GLY A 431 18.62 -3.00 -15.22
N VAL A 432 19.42 -4.07 -15.22
CA VAL A 432 20.78 -4.05 -15.79
C VAL A 432 20.71 -3.65 -17.27
N ASN A 433 21.54 -2.70 -17.70
CA ASN A 433 21.58 -2.14 -19.06
C ASN A 433 20.27 -1.49 -19.55
N SER A 434 19.32 -1.23 -18.64
CA SER A 434 18.08 -0.53 -19.00
C SER A 434 18.37 0.91 -19.44
N THR A 435 17.57 1.45 -20.34
CA THR A 435 17.73 2.82 -20.87
C THR A 435 16.40 3.53 -20.79
N PHE A 436 16.37 4.63 -20.04
CA PHE A 436 15.20 5.50 -19.91
C PHE A 436 15.56 6.90 -20.37
N ASN A 437 14.88 7.38 -21.41
CA ASN A 437 15.10 8.67 -22.03
C ASN A 437 13.90 9.59 -21.81
N ILE A 438 14.13 10.68 -21.08
CA ILE A 438 13.12 11.71 -20.80
C ILE A 438 12.79 12.51 -22.08
N ASN A 439 13.68 12.52 -23.08
CA ASN A 439 13.41 13.08 -24.40
C ASN A 439 12.89 14.54 -24.36
N GLY A 440 13.47 15.35 -23.47
CA GLY A 440 13.11 16.75 -23.25
C GLY A 440 11.78 17.00 -22.54
N LYS A 441 11.12 15.96 -22.00
CA LYS A 441 9.90 16.05 -21.19
C LYS A 441 10.21 16.23 -19.69
N ARG A 442 9.17 16.27 -18.85
CA ARG A 442 9.32 16.32 -17.39
C ARG A 442 9.12 14.93 -16.78
N LEU A 443 10.09 14.50 -15.99
CA LEU A 443 9.96 13.38 -15.05
C LEU A 443 10.08 13.91 -13.63
N THR A 444 8.96 13.96 -12.91
CA THR A 444 8.87 14.52 -11.56
C THR A 444 8.82 13.41 -10.51
N PHE A 445 9.80 13.37 -9.61
CA PHE A 445 9.72 12.61 -8.37
C PHE A 445 8.90 13.41 -7.36
N LYS A 446 7.60 13.12 -7.32
CA LYS A 446 6.63 13.95 -6.59
C LYS A 446 6.75 13.78 -5.09
N SER A 447 6.69 14.89 -4.37
CA SER A 447 6.57 14.90 -2.92
C SER A 447 5.15 15.29 -2.56
N LEU A 448 4.36 14.33 -2.09
CA LEU A 448 2.97 14.59 -1.71
C LEU A 448 2.90 15.46 -0.42
N PRO A 449 1.74 16.05 -0.06
CA PRO A 449 1.53 16.70 1.24
C PRO A 449 1.03 15.72 2.32
N LEU A 450 1.13 16.08 3.61
CA LEU A 450 0.69 15.24 4.74
C LEU A 450 -0.80 14.86 4.72
N THR A 451 -1.62 15.59 3.96
CA THR A 451 -3.06 15.33 3.78
C THR A 451 -3.36 14.25 2.74
N ALA A 452 -2.35 13.76 2.01
CA ALA A 452 -2.52 12.70 1.02
C ALA A 452 -2.83 11.35 1.68
N THR A 453 -3.58 10.48 0.98
CA THR A 453 -3.94 9.14 1.46
C THR A 453 -2.74 8.24 1.72
N THR A 454 -1.63 8.46 1.00
CA THR A 454 -0.31 7.95 1.34
C THR A 454 0.71 9.07 1.23
N THR A 455 1.48 9.26 2.30
CA THR A 455 2.51 10.30 2.39
C THR A 455 3.84 9.74 1.95
N LYS A 456 4.17 9.91 0.66
CA LYS A 456 5.42 9.44 0.05
C LYS A 456 6.06 10.49 -0.85
N THR A 457 7.38 10.40 -0.96
CA THR A 457 8.18 11.19 -1.90
C THR A 457 8.76 10.23 -2.93
N GLY A 458 8.54 10.50 -4.21
CA GLY A 458 9.16 9.76 -5.30
C GLY A 458 10.69 9.74 -5.17
N MET A 459 11.32 8.62 -5.51
CA MET A 459 12.78 8.52 -5.49
C MET A 459 13.31 7.54 -6.53
N ILE A 460 14.62 7.62 -6.79
CA ILE A 460 15.36 6.62 -7.55
C ILE A 460 15.96 5.59 -6.59
N ASN A 461 15.62 4.32 -6.81
CA ASN A 461 16.13 3.22 -6.00
C ASN A 461 17.65 3.05 -6.12
N ASP A 462 18.26 2.29 -5.20
CA ASP A 462 19.67 1.91 -5.26
C ASP A 462 20.06 1.37 -6.66
N LEU A 463 21.12 1.96 -7.24
CA LEU A 463 21.63 1.65 -8.57
C LEU A 463 22.87 0.74 -8.56
N THR A 464 23.36 0.29 -7.39
CA THR A 464 24.58 -0.52 -7.26
C THR A 464 24.52 -1.84 -8.04
N ALA A 465 23.36 -2.48 -8.12
CA ALA A 465 23.17 -3.70 -8.90
C ALA A 465 23.01 -3.45 -10.41
N VAL A 466 22.89 -2.19 -10.84
CA VAL A 466 22.53 -1.77 -12.20
C VAL A 466 23.37 -0.59 -12.68
N THR A 467 24.68 -0.62 -12.42
CA THR A 467 25.63 0.45 -12.77
C THR A 467 25.69 0.77 -14.28
N THR A 468 25.17 -0.12 -15.13
CA THR A 468 25.07 0.05 -16.58
C THR A 468 23.74 0.63 -17.06
N ALA A 469 22.79 0.91 -16.16
CA ALA A 469 21.56 1.60 -16.52
C ALA A 469 21.88 3.01 -17.06
N ASN A 470 21.17 3.42 -18.11
CA ASN A 470 21.35 4.68 -18.80
C ASN A 470 20.11 5.57 -18.61
N LEU A 471 20.30 6.65 -17.88
CA LEU A 471 19.27 7.62 -17.52
C LEU A 471 19.58 8.91 -18.28
N ILE A 472 18.75 9.27 -19.27
CA ILE A 472 19.02 10.36 -20.19
C ILE A 472 18.00 11.49 -19.99
N GLY A 473 18.49 12.70 -19.72
CA GLY A 473 17.70 13.92 -19.59
C GLY A 473 17.65 14.47 -18.15
N ASN A 474 16.93 15.57 -17.98
CA ASN A 474 16.78 16.24 -16.69
C ASN A 474 15.59 15.68 -15.91
N PHE A 475 15.83 15.35 -14.66
CA PHE A 475 14.86 14.90 -13.67
C PHE A 475 14.47 16.07 -12.78
N ILE A 476 13.26 16.02 -12.22
CA ILE A 476 12.77 16.98 -11.23
C ILE A 476 12.60 16.24 -9.91
N MET A 477 13.27 16.69 -8.85
CA MET A 477 13.09 16.16 -7.51
C MET A 477 12.31 17.16 -6.68
N GLU A 478 11.08 16.81 -6.29
CA GLU A 478 10.31 17.61 -5.35
C GLU A 478 10.65 17.25 -3.90
N ARG A 479 10.60 18.24 -3.02
CA ARG A 479 10.72 18.11 -1.58
C ARG A 479 9.65 18.95 -0.90
N TYR A 480 8.74 18.27 -0.21
CA TYR A 480 7.73 18.91 0.60
C TYR A 480 8.30 19.41 1.95
N LEU A 481 8.07 20.70 2.19
CA LEU A 481 8.27 21.40 3.45
C LEU A 481 6.91 21.69 4.08
N LYS A 482 6.65 21.09 5.23
CA LYS A 482 5.45 21.40 6.02
C LYS A 482 5.51 22.86 6.49
N GLY A 483 4.37 23.53 6.43
CA GLY A 483 4.16 24.85 7.02
C GLY A 483 4.36 24.87 8.53
N GLY A 484 4.58 26.06 9.07
CA GLY A 484 4.98 26.28 10.45
C GLY A 484 5.45 27.71 10.68
N LYS A 485 6.49 27.88 11.49
CA LYS A 485 7.21 29.14 11.65
C LYS A 485 8.11 29.37 10.44
N THR A 486 8.09 30.61 9.92
CA THR A 486 9.10 31.03 8.93
C THR A 486 10.47 31.04 9.59
N GLY A 487 11.48 30.49 8.92
CA GLY A 487 12.83 30.45 9.49
C GLY A 487 13.84 29.68 8.66
N TRP A 488 14.96 29.37 9.30
CA TRP A 488 16.05 28.63 8.67
C TRP A 488 15.72 27.16 8.45
N VAL A 489 16.20 26.63 7.34
CA VAL A 489 16.15 25.22 6.94
C VAL A 489 17.48 24.86 6.30
N LEU A 490 17.97 23.65 6.53
CA LEU A 490 19.18 23.14 5.89
C LEU A 490 18.84 22.42 4.58
N LEU A 491 19.20 23.03 3.45
CA LEU A 491 18.91 22.56 2.10
C LEU A 491 20.19 22.13 1.36
N GLY A 492 20.03 21.28 0.36
CA GLY A 492 21.08 20.96 -0.60
C GLY A 492 20.50 20.42 -1.91
N SER A 493 21.36 20.11 -2.88
CA SER A 493 20.92 19.55 -4.16
C SER A 493 21.07 18.02 -4.20
N PRO A 494 20.03 17.29 -4.66
CA PRO A 494 20.11 15.87 -4.97
C PRO A 494 20.74 15.61 -6.36
N PHE A 495 21.17 16.66 -7.05
CA PHE A 495 21.72 16.62 -8.41
C PHE A 495 23.09 17.31 -8.48
N GLY A 496 23.73 17.19 -9.66
CA GLY A 496 25.13 17.49 -9.88
C GLY A 496 25.54 18.97 -9.67
N ALA A 497 26.82 19.26 -9.94
CA ALA A 497 27.44 20.59 -9.76
C ALA A 497 26.81 21.72 -10.61
N GLN A 498 25.98 21.39 -11.60
CA GLN A 498 25.31 22.33 -12.49
C GLN A 498 24.22 23.17 -11.82
N ASN A 499 23.72 22.75 -10.66
CA ASN A 499 22.65 23.47 -9.99
C ASN A 499 23.14 24.73 -9.27
N THR A 500 22.28 25.76 -9.27
CA THR A 500 22.55 27.05 -8.64
C THR A 500 21.36 27.49 -7.78
N LEU A 501 21.50 28.57 -7.04
CA LEU A 501 20.40 29.15 -6.27
C LEU A 501 19.20 29.55 -7.15
N ALA A 502 19.41 29.77 -8.45
CA ALA A 502 18.33 30.02 -9.41
C ALA A 502 17.32 28.86 -9.50
N ASP A 503 17.71 27.63 -9.16
CA ASP A 503 16.80 26.46 -9.16
C ASP A 503 15.79 26.48 -8.00
N TRP A 504 15.95 27.37 -7.01
CA TRP A 504 15.04 27.47 -5.84
C TRP A 504 14.23 28.76 -5.82
N ILE A 505 14.55 29.72 -6.69
CA ILE A 505 14.07 31.11 -6.59
C ILE A 505 12.58 31.28 -6.89
N ASP A 506 12.00 30.33 -7.62
CA ASP A 506 10.58 30.22 -7.96
C ASP A 506 9.77 29.51 -6.87
N ASN A 507 10.43 28.80 -5.94
CA ASN A 507 9.78 28.08 -4.85
C ASN A 507 9.59 28.94 -3.59
N PHE A 508 10.57 29.78 -3.26
CA PHE A 508 10.50 30.71 -2.13
C PHE A 508 11.35 31.96 -2.37
N ALA A 509 10.97 33.08 -1.74
CA ALA A 509 11.67 34.34 -1.89
C ALA A 509 13.05 34.32 -1.21
N MET A 510 14.07 34.86 -1.88
CA MET A 510 15.43 35.01 -1.35
C MET A 510 15.84 36.49 -1.26
N SER A 511 16.80 36.86 -0.41
CA SER A 511 17.24 38.25 -0.25
C SER A 511 18.73 38.39 0.04
N GLY A 512 19.26 39.60 -0.19
CA GLY A 512 20.60 40.01 0.24
C GLY A 512 21.74 39.73 -0.75
N PHE A 513 21.44 39.34 -1.99
CA PHE A 513 22.43 39.08 -3.03
C PHE A 513 21.89 39.31 -4.45
N THR A 514 22.77 39.40 -5.44
CA THR A 514 22.40 39.74 -6.82
C THR A 514 21.49 38.67 -7.45
N GLY A 515 20.37 39.12 -8.04
CA GLY A 515 19.40 38.26 -8.74
C GLY A 515 18.30 37.66 -7.86
N ALA A 516 18.36 37.84 -6.54
CA ALA A 516 17.33 37.35 -5.62
C ALA A 516 15.96 38.04 -5.85
N THR A 517 14.85 37.33 -5.64
CA THR A 517 13.47 37.80 -5.90
C THR A 517 12.82 38.57 -4.76
N GLY A 518 13.29 38.38 -3.53
CA GLY A 518 12.83 39.11 -2.34
C GLY A 518 13.47 40.50 -2.25
N ASN A 519 13.17 41.22 -1.17
CA ASN A 519 13.60 42.62 -1.03
C ASN A 519 15.13 42.74 -1.14
N THR A 520 15.59 43.39 -2.20
CA THR A 520 17.02 43.63 -2.47
C THR A 520 17.48 44.88 -1.68
N PHE A 521 18.53 44.74 -0.85
CA PHE A 521 19.24 45.75 -0.05
C PHE A 521 18.66 46.18 1.33
N PRO A 522 19.49 46.41 2.38
CA PRO A 522 20.79 45.81 2.71
C PRO A 522 20.81 45.06 4.06
N ALA A 523 19.68 44.83 4.74
CA ALA A 523 19.71 44.38 6.13
C ALA A 523 19.77 42.85 6.35
N PHE A 524 19.45 42.02 5.35
CA PHE A 524 19.28 40.57 5.56
C PHE A 524 19.63 39.71 4.32
N THR A 525 20.58 38.80 4.49
CA THR A 525 20.87 37.73 3.51
C THR A 525 20.19 36.45 3.92
N SER A 526 19.45 35.83 2.99
CA SER A 526 18.63 34.64 3.27
C SER A 526 19.34 33.31 3.00
N MET A 527 20.56 33.34 2.44
CA MET A 527 21.29 32.13 2.01
C MET A 527 22.74 32.18 2.46
N TYR A 528 23.20 31.16 3.19
CA TYR A 528 24.58 31.00 3.60
C TYR A 528 25.10 29.59 3.34
N THR A 529 26.42 29.48 3.16
CA THR A 529 27.17 28.23 3.24
C THR A 529 28.06 28.25 4.47
N TYR A 530 28.59 27.10 4.88
CA TYR A 530 29.52 27.01 6.00
C TYR A 530 30.96 26.81 5.49
N ASP A 531 31.91 27.58 6.01
CA ASP A 531 33.34 27.44 5.75
C ASP A 531 34.09 27.35 7.08
N GLU A 532 34.57 26.15 7.36
CA GLU A 532 35.25 25.83 8.62
C GLU A 532 36.62 26.49 8.73
N THR A 533 37.23 26.86 7.60
CA THR A 533 38.56 27.51 7.56
C THR A 533 38.54 28.94 8.08
N GLN A 534 37.35 29.54 8.20
CA GLN A 534 37.19 30.88 8.74
C GLN A 534 37.39 30.89 10.26
N PRO A 535 37.97 31.96 10.83
CA PRO A 535 38.29 32.03 12.26
C PRO A 535 37.03 32.13 13.14
N GLY A 536 37.15 31.66 14.39
CA GLY A 536 36.12 31.76 15.43
C GLY A 536 35.55 30.40 15.86
N PRO A 537 34.66 30.37 16.87
CA PRO A 537 33.96 29.17 17.30
C PRO A 537 32.94 28.69 16.24
N VAL A 538 32.45 27.46 16.36
CA VAL A 538 31.60 26.77 15.36
C VAL A 538 30.39 27.60 14.92
N GLY A 539 29.75 28.33 15.83
CA GLY A 539 28.55 29.12 15.57
C GLY A 539 28.79 30.59 15.22
N SER A 540 30.04 31.01 15.02
CA SER A 540 30.38 32.42 14.76
C SER A 540 30.06 32.86 13.34
N ASP A 541 29.65 34.13 13.18
CA ASP A 541 29.26 34.72 11.91
C ASP A 541 30.30 34.57 10.77
N PRO A 542 31.62 34.70 11.00
CA PRO A 542 32.60 34.57 9.91
C PRO A 542 32.60 33.21 9.21
N LYS A 543 32.20 32.14 9.89
CA LYS A 543 32.10 30.79 9.29
C LYS A 543 30.88 30.63 8.39
N TYR A 544 29.92 31.55 8.43
CA TYR A 544 28.73 31.55 7.58
C TYR A 544 28.92 32.49 6.38
N ILE A 545 29.29 31.92 5.23
CA ILE A 545 29.57 32.67 4.01
C ILE A 545 28.27 32.98 3.27
N ALA A 546 27.94 34.27 3.19
CA ALA A 546 26.76 34.79 2.50
C ALA A 546 26.81 34.48 0.99
N ALA A 547 25.65 34.17 0.41
CA ALA A 547 25.49 34.17 -1.04
C ALA A 547 25.78 35.56 -1.61
N THR A 548 26.31 35.59 -2.83
CA THR A 548 26.64 36.82 -3.57
C THR A 548 25.82 36.95 -4.85
N ASN A 549 25.35 35.84 -5.43
CA ASN A 549 24.57 35.82 -6.66
C ASN A 549 23.70 34.56 -6.75
N VAL A 550 22.54 34.65 -7.41
CA VAL A 550 21.72 33.47 -7.77
C VAL A 550 22.47 32.41 -8.58
N THR A 551 23.58 32.77 -9.24
CA THR A 551 24.46 31.85 -9.94
C THR A 551 25.44 31.09 -9.02
N ASN A 552 25.45 31.36 -7.70
CA ASN A 552 26.24 30.56 -6.78
C ASN A 552 25.80 29.09 -6.87
N SER A 553 26.77 28.18 -7.04
CA SER A 553 26.49 26.75 -7.16
C SER A 553 25.96 26.18 -5.84
N ILE A 554 24.83 25.49 -5.92
CA ILE A 554 24.29 24.67 -4.81
C ILE A 554 24.79 23.23 -4.86
N GLY A 555 25.95 23.03 -5.52
CA GLY A 555 26.45 21.77 -6.04
C GLY A 555 26.48 20.57 -5.09
N THR A 556 26.89 19.45 -5.66
CA THR A 556 26.80 18.12 -5.04
C THR A 556 27.41 18.04 -3.64
N GLY A 557 26.64 17.49 -2.70
CA GLY A 557 27.09 17.25 -1.32
C GLY A 557 27.24 18.51 -0.47
N LYS A 558 27.02 19.71 -1.03
CA LYS A 558 27.16 20.99 -0.32
C LYS A 558 25.84 21.36 0.37
N GLY A 559 25.90 21.65 1.66
CA GLY A 559 24.73 22.13 2.40
C GLY A 559 24.63 23.66 2.44
N TRP A 560 23.40 24.14 2.53
CA TRP A 560 23.02 25.54 2.59
C TRP A 560 22.14 25.81 3.80
N TRP A 561 22.41 26.91 4.48
CA TRP A 561 21.60 27.47 5.55
C TRP A 561 20.65 28.49 4.91
N ALA A 562 19.41 28.09 4.66
CA ALA A 562 18.45 28.81 3.84
C ALA A 562 17.28 29.33 4.67
N TYR A 563 16.94 30.62 4.57
CA TYR A 563 15.77 31.18 5.21
C TYR A 563 14.56 31.01 4.29
N VAL A 564 13.59 30.19 4.70
CA VAL A 564 12.47 29.77 3.87
C VAL A 564 11.15 30.21 4.51
N GLY A 565 10.28 30.84 3.72
CA GLY A 565 8.95 31.22 4.17
C GLY A 565 8.05 31.82 3.09
N THR A 566 6.74 31.71 3.26
CA THR A 566 5.74 32.44 2.47
C THR A 566 5.26 33.74 3.12
N SER A 567 5.61 33.99 4.39
CA SER A 567 5.43 35.27 5.09
C SER A 567 6.54 35.49 6.13
N LEU A 568 6.55 36.63 6.84
CA LEU A 568 7.62 36.97 7.80
C LEU A 568 7.64 36.13 9.09
N ASN A 569 6.49 35.61 9.53
CA ASN A 569 6.37 34.94 10.84
C ASN A 569 5.90 33.49 10.74
N THR A 570 5.04 33.20 9.78
CA THR A 570 4.48 31.87 9.54
C THR A 570 4.62 31.49 8.08
N THR A 571 4.91 30.24 7.80
CA THR A 571 4.95 29.72 6.44
C THR A 571 3.83 28.73 6.22
N THR A 572 3.17 28.84 5.08
CA THR A 572 2.34 27.76 4.55
C THR A 572 3.25 26.64 4.02
N ASP A 573 2.66 25.49 3.71
CA ASP A 573 3.36 24.41 3.03
C ASP A 573 4.05 24.92 1.76
N ILE A 574 5.30 24.47 1.54
CA ILE A 574 6.10 24.78 0.35
C ILE A 574 6.53 23.45 -0.26
N THR A 575 6.48 23.35 -1.59
CA THR A 575 7.16 22.27 -2.33
C THR A 575 8.33 22.90 -3.05
N ILE A 576 9.53 22.49 -2.69
CA ILE A 576 10.76 22.88 -3.38
C ILE A 576 10.99 21.86 -4.48
N ASP A 577 11.32 22.31 -5.68
CA ASP A 577 11.78 21.43 -6.75
C ASP A 577 13.20 21.80 -7.18
N VAL A 578 13.96 20.79 -7.61
CA VAL A 578 15.28 20.98 -8.20
C VAL A 578 15.29 20.20 -9.50
N VAL A 579 15.77 20.84 -10.56
CA VAL A 579 15.91 20.21 -11.88
C VAL A 579 17.36 19.84 -12.11
N GLY A 580 17.67 18.58 -12.43
CA GLY A 580 19.04 18.18 -12.67
C GLY A 580 19.18 16.90 -13.49
N SER A 581 20.34 16.73 -14.11
CA SER A 581 20.66 15.51 -14.86
C SER A 581 21.56 14.59 -14.03
N LEU A 582 21.41 13.29 -14.27
CA LEU A 582 22.26 12.23 -13.72
C LEU A 582 23.34 11.77 -14.72
N THR A 583 23.68 12.61 -15.72
CA THR A 583 24.63 12.26 -16.79
C THR A 583 26.03 11.96 -16.23
N ASN A 584 26.65 10.88 -16.69
CA ASN A 584 28.06 10.53 -16.46
C ASN A 584 28.51 10.42 -14.99
N GLY A 585 27.77 9.70 -14.16
CA GLY A 585 28.28 9.27 -12.85
C GLY A 585 28.20 10.31 -11.73
N VAL A 586 27.88 11.56 -12.05
CA VAL A 586 27.65 12.63 -11.07
C VAL A 586 26.31 12.32 -10.38
N ASN A 587 26.38 11.80 -9.16
CA ASN A 587 25.23 11.53 -8.25
C ASN A 587 24.36 10.32 -8.60
N ARG A 588 24.90 9.38 -9.37
CA ARG A 588 24.37 8.01 -9.55
C ARG A 588 25.29 6.90 -9.03
N ASN A 589 26.51 7.28 -8.65
CA ASN A 589 27.55 6.41 -8.13
C ASN A 589 27.99 6.93 -6.75
N ASP A 590 29.09 6.42 -6.23
CA ASP A 590 29.72 6.98 -5.04
C ASP A 590 30.11 8.45 -5.28
N VAL A 591 29.74 9.31 -4.34
CA VAL A 591 29.95 10.76 -4.36
C VAL A 591 30.93 11.14 -3.26
N ASN A 592 32.02 11.80 -3.65
CA ASN A 592 32.96 12.40 -2.71
C ASN A 592 32.44 13.76 -2.25
N ILE A 593 32.36 13.96 -0.95
CA ILE A 593 31.96 15.19 -0.28
C ILE A 593 33.20 15.75 0.44
N PRO A 594 33.80 16.83 -0.08
CA PRO A 594 34.95 17.46 0.55
C PRO A 594 34.60 17.98 1.94
N VAL A 595 35.48 17.73 2.91
CA VAL A 595 35.35 18.20 4.29
C VAL A 595 36.68 18.74 4.79
N THR A 596 36.64 19.76 5.64
CA THR A 596 37.82 20.40 6.21
C THR A 596 37.83 20.33 7.73
N VAL A 597 39.04 20.30 8.27
CA VAL A 597 39.38 20.49 9.68
C VAL A 597 40.54 21.47 9.75
N THR A 598 40.31 22.58 10.43
CA THR A 598 41.24 23.69 10.62
C THR A 598 41.44 23.84 12.10
N ALA A 599 42.63 23.48 12.58
CA ALA A 599 42.97 23.65 13.97
C ALA A 599 42.98 25.14 14.33
N ASN A 600 42.08 25.56 15.22
CA ASN A 600 42.16 26.89 15.79
C ASN A 600 43.36 26.93 16.76
N ASN A 601 44.40 27.71 16.42
CA ASN A 601 45.61 27.86 17.24
C ASN A 601 45.29 28.37 18.66
N GLY A 602 45.13 27.46 19.64
CA GLY A 602 45.26 27.76 21.07
C GLY A 602 44.18 27.19 22.00
N ALA A 603 44.58 26.19 22.79
CA ALA A 603 44.12 25.87 24.15
C ALA A 603 42.66 25.49 24.46
N LEU A 604 41.72 25.51 23.51
CA LEU A 604 40.38 24.95 23.72
C LEU A 604 40.30 23.51 23.20
N PRO A 605 39.52 22.62 23.84
CA PRO A 605 39.37 21.25 23.36
C PRO A 605 38.85 21.25 21.92
N ASN A 606 39.32 20.28 21.15
CA ASN A 606 38.99 19.89 19.76
C ASN A 606 37.48 19.78 19.37
N ILE A 607 36.55 20.31 20.18
CA ILE A 607 35.10 20.26 19.99
C ILE A 607 34.55 21.36 19.06
N GLU A 608 35.31 22.44 18.86
CA GLU A 608 34.93 23.58 18.01
C GLU A 608 35.39 23.44 16.55
N ASP A 609 36.27 22.49 16.27
CA ASP A 609 36.91 22.31 14.95
C ASP A 609 36.29 21.13 14.18
N GLY A 610 36.45 21.14 12.85
CA GLY A 610 36.05 20.02 11.98
C GLY A 610 34.56 19.93 11.65
N TRP A 611 33.78 20.97 11.94
CA TRP A 611 32.37 21.04 11.55
C TRP A 611 32.20 21.31 10.06
N ASN A 612 31.27 20.59 9.43
CA ASN A 612 30.99 20.74 8.00
C ASN A 612 29.47 20.71 7.77
N LEU A 613 28.96 21.64 6.94
CA LEU A 613 27.57 21.64 6.47
C LEU A 613 27.49 20.93 5.12
N ILE A 614 27.02 19.69 5.15
CA ILE A 614 26.95 18.82 3.97
C ILE A 614 25.50 18.47 3.64
N ALA A 615 25.27 17.92 2.45
CA ALA A 615 23.94 17.55 1.98
C ALA A 615 23.89 16.13 1.44
N ASN A 616 22.69 15.53 1.51
CA ASN A 616 22.40 14.29 0.80
C ASN A 616 22.48 14.53 -0.72
N PRO A 617 23.45 13.90 -1.42
CA PRO A 617 23.68 14.16 -2.84
C PRO A 617 22.75 13.35 -3.76
N TYR A 618 21.86 12.52 -3.23
CA TYR A 618 21.07 11.58 -4.02
C TYR A 618 19.60 12.00 -4.18
N PRO A 619 18.96 11.67 -5.32
CA PRO A 619 17.51 11.76 -5.51
C PRO A 619 16.79 10.59 -4.81
N GLY A 620 17.07 10.42 -3.52
CA GLY A 620 16.54 9.38 -2.65
C GLY A 620 17.01 9.56 -1.21
N ALA A 621 16.43 8.77 -0.31
CA ALA A 621 16.79 8.76 1.10
C ALA A 621 18.22 8.25 1.34
N LEU A 622 19.07 8.98 2.06
CA LEU A 622 20.37 8.47 2.55
C LEU A 622 20.21 7.91 3.98
N ASP A 623 20.71 6.70 4.26
CA ASP A 623 20.77 6.13 5.61
C ASP A 623 22.07 6.56 6.30
N PHE A 624 21.95 7.47 7.27
CA PHE A 624 23.09 8.02 8.00
C PHE A 624 23.88 6.94 8.76
N ASN A 625 23.26 5.88 9.26
CA ASN A 625 23.98 4.83 9.98
C ASN A 625 24.93 4.08 9.05
N LYS A 626 24.47 3.81 7.81
CA LYS A 626 25.33 3.22 6.76
C LYS A 626 26.39 4.18 6.27
N PHE A 627 26.06 5.48 6.17
CA PHE A 627 27.00 6.53 5.80
C PHE A 627 28.14 6.67 6.83
N TYR A 628 27.79 6.80 8.11
CA TYR A 628 28.74 6.86 9.22
C TYR A 628 29.64 5.61 9.25
N SER A 629 29.05 4.41 9.18
CA SER A 629 29.81 3.16 9.24
C SER A 629 30.83 2.98 8.10
N ALA A 630 30.62 3.65 6.97
CA ALA A 630 31.53 3.59 5.82
C ALA A 630 32.60 4.69 5.83
N ASN A 631 32.50 5.66 6.73
CA ASN A 631 33.35 6.85 6.76
C ASN A 631 34.01 6.99 8.13
N ALA A 632 35.25 6.48 8.27
CA ALA A 632 35.95 6.41 9.55
C ALA A 632 36.23 7.77 10.22
N THR A 633 36.30 8.86 9.43
CA THR A 633 36.53 10.23 9.94
C THR A 633 35.23 10.96 10.27
N CYS A 634 34.07 10.39 9.95
CA CYS A 634 32.77 10.99 10.21
C CYS A 634 32.41 10.86 11.69
N GLY A 635 31.93 11.93 12.31
CA GLY A 635 31.36 11.88 13.66
C GLY A 635 30.05 11.09 13.71
N PRO A 636 29.70 10.51 14.87
CA PRO A 636 28.51 9.66 15.02
C PRO A 636 27.20 10.44 15.06
N SER A 637 27.25 11.78 15.13
CA SER A 637 26.09 12.63 15.40
C SER A 637 25.89 13.68 14.31
N ILE A 638 24.62 13.93 13.97
CA ILE A 638 24.20 14.96 13.00
C ILE A 638 23.29 15.99 13.65
N PHE A 639 23.30 17.19 13.10
CA PHE A 639 22.51 18.32 13.58
C PHE A 639 21.77 18.97 12.41
N VAL A 640 20.47 19.22 12.60
CA VAL A 640 19.64 19.90 11.61
C VAL A 640 18.72 20.92 12.25
N TYR A 641 18.81 22.17 11.81
CA TYR A 641 18.06 23.27 12.38
C TYR A 641 16.58 23.25 12.04
N ASN A 642 15.70 23.25 13.05
CA ASN A 642 14.25 23.28 12.91
C ASN A 642 13.68 24.64 13.38
N ALA A 643 13.11 25.41 12.45
CA ALA A 643 12.51 26.72 12.72
C ALA A 643 11.33 26.68 13.71
N ASP A 644 10.56 25.58 13.75
CA ASP A 644 9.45 25.41 14.69
C ASP A 644 9.95 25.23 16.13
N LEU A 645 11.16 24.71 16.30
CA LEU A 645 11.83 24.54 17.59
C LEU A 645 12.73 25.73 17.94
N ALA A 646 13.12 26.51 16.92
CA ALA A 646 14.22 27.48 16.99
C ALA A 646 15.51 26.87 17.57
N ALA A 647 15.80 25.62 17.17
CA ALA A 647 16.89 24.82 17.72
C ALA A 647 17.32 23.74 16.72
N ASP A 648 18.51 23.18 16.94
CA ASP A 648 18.94 21.99 16.21
C ASP A 648 18.25 20.74 16.73
N ALA A 649 17.70 19.96 15.81
CA ALA A 649 17.40 18.56 16.02
C ALA A 649 18.67 17.73 15.81
N THR A 650 18.95 16.83 16.76
CA THR A 650 20.17 16.03 16.80
C THR A 650 19.82 14.55 16.69
N TYR A 651 20.64 13.78 15.98
CA TYR A 651 20.55 12.32 15.93
C TYR A 651 21.94 11.69 16.09
N SER A 652 22.04 10.64 16.92
CA SER A 652 23.27 9.86 17.12
C SER A 652 23.12 8.46 16.50
N ALA A 653 24.01 8.09 15.59
CA ALA A 653 24.01 6.80 14.89
C ALA A 653 24.40 5.63 15.81
N THR A 654 25.18 5.89 16.86
CA THR A 654 25.67 4.88 17.81
C THR A 654 24.64 4.51 18.87
N THR A 655 23.82 5.47 19.30
CA THR A 655 22.74 5.25 20.28
C THR A 655 21.38 5.08 19.63
N GLY A 656 21.21 5.60 18.42
CA GLY A 656 19.92 5.66 17.73
C GLY A 656 18.95 6.69 18.32
N ILE A 657 19.42 7.59 19.18
CA ILE A 657 18.62 8.58 19.91
C ILE A 657 18.48 9.87 19.09
N SER A 658 17.28 10.47 19.12
CA SER A 658 17.01 11.83 18.62
C SER A 658 16.67 12.81 19.75
N ALA A 659 17.23 14.01 19.69
CA ALA A 659 16.97 15.12 20.60
C ALA A 659 16.65 16.43 19.83
N PRO A 660 15.40 16.92 19.81
CA PRO A 660 14.22 16.35 20.45
C PRO A 660 13.73 15.05 19.83
N SER A 661 12.74 14.43 20.46
CA SER A 661 12.18 13.17 19.95
C SER A 661 11.72 13.35 18.50
N GLN A 662 11.80 12.31 17.68
CA GLN A 662 11.35 12.41 16.28
C GLN A 662 9.87 12.81 16.17
N SER A 663 9.03 12.43 17.14
CA SER A 663 7.63 12.87 17.23
C SER A 663 7.43 14.35 17.59
N SER A 664 8.47 15.00 18.12
CA SER A 664 8.47 16.39 18.57
C SER A 664 9.27 17.31 17.63
N GLY A 665 9.44 16.93 16.36
CA GLY A 665 10.22 17.70 15.38
C GLY A 665 11.71 17.38 15.35
N GLY A 666 12.13 16.27 15.97
CA GLY A 666 13.48 15.72 15.89
C GLY A 666 13.86 15.18 14.50
N VAL A 667 15.08 14.63 14.40
CA VAL A 667 15.64 14.07 13.17
C VAL A 667 16.03 12.61 13.39
N GLY A 668 15.92 11.77 12.36
CA GLY A 668 16.31 10.35 12.43
C GLY A 668 17.44 10.02 11.48
N LYS A 669 17.82 8.74 11.42
CA LYS A 669 18.85 8.24 10.49
C LYS A 669 18.56 8.44 9.00
N MET A 670 17.29 8.58 8.61
CA MET A 670 16.93 8.72 7.19
C MET A 670 16.98 10.19 6.81
N LEU A 671 17.90 10.53 5.92
CA LEU A 671 18.11 11.88 5.43
C LEU A 671 17.44 12.04 4.06
N PRO A 672 16.38 12.84 3.93
CA PRO A 672 15.68 13.03 2.66
C PRO A 672 16.56 13.58 1.56
N SER A 673 16.17 13.37 0.29
CA SER A 673 16.76 14.13 -0.81
C SER A 673 16.56 15.63 -0.55
N SER A 674 17.54 16.43 -0.98
CA SER A 674 17.61 17.87 -0.73
C SER A 674 17.79 18.29 0.74
N ARG A 675 18.03 17.35 1.66
CA ARG A 675 18.33 17.65 3.07
C ARG A 675 19.82 17.91 3.27
N ALA A 676 20.14 19.02 3.91
CA ALA A 676 21.45 19.25 4.49
C ALA A 676 21.46 19.01 6.00
N PHE A 677 22.65 18.74 6.52
CA PHE A 677 22.91 18.47 7.92
C PHE A 677 24.36 18.85 8.23
N ASN A 678 24.58 19.23 9.48
CA ASN A 678 25.92 19.47 9.97
C ASN A 678 26.47 18.19 10.60
N VAL A 679 27.75 17.95 10.39
CA VAL A 679 28.48 16.82 10.96
C VAL A 679 29.90 17.26 11.29
N GLN A 680 30.45 16.73 12.38
CA GLN A 680 31.85 16.93 12.72
C GLN A 680 32.70 15.83 12.09
N VAL A 681 33.90 16.17 11.62
CA VAL A 681 34.87 15.19 11.11
C VAL A 681 36.20 15.32 11.83
N SER A 682 36.93 14.21 11.95
CA SER A 682 38.20 14.16 12.68
C SER A 682 39.43 14.49 11.83
N ALA A 683 39.29 14.60 10.50
CA ALA A 683 40.37 14.94 9.58
C ALA A 683 39.84 15.54 8.27
N THR A 684 40.62 16.46 7.69
CA THR A 684 40.40 16.99 6.33
C THR A 684 40.49 15.88 5.30
N GLY A 685 39.57 15.86 4.34
CA GLY A 685 39.53 14.83 3.31
C GLY A 685 38.20 14.79 2.57
N ASN A 686 37.73 13.58 2.26
CA ASN A 686 36.41 13.36 1.66
C ASN A 686 35.63 12.35 2.50
N LEU A 687 34.37 12.67 2.77
CA LEU A 687 33.37 11.65 3.09
C LEU A 687 32.82 11.09 1.79
N VAL A 688 32.57 9.79 1.72
CA VAL A 688 32.02 9.12 0.54
C VAL A 688 30.60 8.70 0.83
N ALA A 689 29.64 9.36 0.17
CA ALA A 689 28.29 8.84 0.07
C ALA A 689 28.29 7.74 -0.99
N LYS A 690 27.81 6.54 -0.65
CA LYS A 690 27.79 5.39 -1.55
C LYS A 690 26.36 5.04 -1.94
N GLU A 691 26.20 4.49 -3.14
CA GLU A 691 24.86 4.32 -3.67
C GLU A 691 24.03 3.24 -2.94
N ASN A 692 24.69 2.25 -2.34
CA ASN A 692 24.08 1.24 -1.46
C ASN A 692 23.69 1.75 -0.06
N GLN A 693 24.03 3.00 0.26
CA GLN A 693 23.61 3.67 1.48
C GLN A 693 22.25 4.33 1.33
N LYS A 694 21.68 4.37 0.12
CA LYS A 694 20.29 4.77 -0.03
C LYS A 694 19.36 3.82 0.71
N SER A 695 18.33 4.36 1.34
CA SER A 695 17.27 3.57 1.92
C SER A 695 16.17 3.34 0.89
N VAL A 696 15.67 2.11 0.82
CA VAL A 696 14.49 1.75 0.03
C VAL A 696 13.18 2.06 0.77
N SER A 697 13.25 2.62 1.98
CA SER A 697 12.08 2.98 2.78
C SER A 697 11.47 4.28 2.28
N SER A 698 10.21 4.23 1.83
CA SER A 698 9.42 5.39 1.40
C SER A 698 9.06 6.38 2.52
N ASP A 699 9.45 6.10 3.76
CA ASP A 699 9.12 6.88 4.95
C ASP A 699 9.99 8.15 5.13
N ASN A 700 10.50 8.67 4.02
CA ASN A 700 11.38 9.82 3.98
C ASN A 700 10.70 11.05 3.37
N PHE A 701 9.47 11.26 3.83
CA PHE A 701 8.50 12.13 3.19
C PHE A 701 8.73 13.62 3.47
N THR A 702 8.83 13.98 4.74
CA THR A 702 9.01 15.36 5.17
C THR A 702 10.48 15.65 5.49
N MET A 703 10.90 16.89 5.32
CA MET A 703 12.16 17.35 5.94
C MET A 703 12.09 17.28 7.49
N TRP A 704 10.89 17.23 8.06
CA TRP A 704 10.62 17.15 9.49
C TRP A 704 9.66 15.99 9.79
N ARG A 705 10.15 14.91 10.38
CA ARG A 705 9.29 13.76 10.71
C ARG A 705 8.18 14.23 11.64
N THR A 706 6.92 14.03 11.24
CA THR A 706 5.77 14.48 12.04
C THR A 706 4.77 13.38 12.38
N ASN A 707 5.06 12.09 12.11
CA ASN A 707 4.39 10.99 12.78
C ASN A 707 5.13 9.65 12.58
N GLY A 708 5.47 9.03 13.72
CA GLY A 708 5.65 7.60 13.95
C GLY A 708 6.53 6.78 13.01
N ILE A 709 7.83 6.62 13.33
CA ILE A 709 8.58 5.36 13.12
C ILE A 709 9.62 5.18 14.23
N SER A 710 9.49 4.03 14.90
CA SER A 710 10.33 3.38 15.93
C SER A 710 10.75 4.22 17.14
N PRO A 711 10.42 3.80 18.38
CA PRO A 711 11.07 4.36 19.57
C PRO A 711 12.59 4.23 19.40
N ASP A 712 13.32 5.24 19.85
CA ASP A 712 14.78 5.19 19.92
C ASP A 712 15.17 3.81 20.49
N SER A 713 16.00 3.06 19.76
CA SER A 713 16.33 1.67 20.08
C SER A 713 17.03 1.51 21.46
N ALA A 714 17.48 2.62 22.05
CA ALA A 714 18.05 2.68 23.38
C ALA A 714 16.95 2.72 24.45
N THR A 715 16.81 1.65 25.24
CA THR A 715 15.79 1.57 26.31
C THR A 715 16.28 2.13 27.65
N GLN A 716 17.33 2.97 27.69
CA GLN A 716 17.98 3.42 28.93
C GLN A 716 18.25 4.94 29.01
N TYR A 717 17.38 5.77 28.43
CA TYR A 717 17.54 7.23 28.55
C TYR A 717 16.28 7.91 29.10
N PHE A 718 16.48 9.08 29.72
CA PHE A 718 15.42 10.02 30.01
C PHE A 718 15.73 11.38 29.39
N ARG A 719 14.68 12.18 29.22
CA ARG A 719 14.77 13.50 28.57
C ARG A 719 14.46 14.57 29.60
N ILE A 720 15.24 15.65 29.61
CA ILE A 720 14.82 16.91 30.20
C ILE A 720 14.31 17.80 29.08
N SER A 721 13.08 18.29 29.19
CA SER A 721 12.43 19.15 28.20
C SER A 721 12.29 20.56 28.75
N MET A 722 12.48 21.56 27.89
CA MET A 722 12.21 22.96 28.14
C MET A 722 11.10 23.45 27.21
N LEU A 723 10.08 24.10 27.76
CA LEU A 723 8.97 24.74 27.05
C LEU A 723 9.02 26.25 27.29
N ASN A 724 9.05 27.04 26.23
CA ASN A 724 8.77 28.47 26.31
C ASN A 724 7.26 28.67 26.43
N VAL A 725 6.80 29.25 27.54
CA VAL A 725 5.37 29.39 27.84
C VAL A 725 4.71 30.43 26.92
N ALA A 726 5.47 31.41 26.40
CA ALA A 726 4.91 32.49 25.60
C ALA A 726 4.62 32.09 24.14
N ASP A 727 5.48 31.29 23.52
CA ASP A 727 5.38 30.92 22.10
C ASP A 727 5.12 29.43 21.84
N GLY A 728 5.15 28.59 22.88
CA GLY A 728 4.88 27.16 22.82
C GLY A 728 6.03 26.32 22.27
N ARG A 729 7.21 26.92 21.99
CA ARG A 729 8.37 26.16 21.48
C ARG A 729 8.89 25.20 22.53
N THR A 730 9.37 24.05 22.09
CA THR A 730 10.00 23.04 22.96
C THR A 730 11.39 22.68 22.48
N ASN A 731 12.28 22.35 23.42
CA ASN A 731 13.58 21.75 23.15
C ASN A 731 13.88 20.73 24.25
N ASP A 732 14.69 19.71 23.97
CA ASP A 732 15.10 18.74 24.99
C ASP A 732 16.59 18.42 24.88
N CYS A 733 17.14 17.92 25.98
CA CYS A 733 18.40 17.20 26.00
C CYS A 733 18.17 15.80 26.58
N VAL A 734 19.07 14.88 26.22
CA VAL A 734 18.97 13.48 26.61
C VAL A 734 20.13 13.09 27.51
N ILE A 735 19.80 12.41 28.61
CA ILE A 735 20.75 11.68 29.44
C ILE A 735 20.52 10.20 29.17
N ASN A 736 21.50 9.59 28.50
CA ASN A 736 21.50 8.19 28.12
C ASN A 736 22.40 7.41 29.09
N PHE A 737 21.88 6.34 29.67
CA PHE A 737 22.69 5.46 30.49
C PHE A 737 23.28 4.35 29.64
N ASN A 738 24.61 4.25 29.64
CA ASN A 738 25.35 3.24 28.91
C ASN A 738 26.59 2.84 29.72
N ASP A 739 26.68 1.57 30.11
CA ASP A 739 27.79 1.03 30.90
C ASP A 739 29.14 1.12 30.18
N ALA A 740 29.14 1.24 28.84
CA ALA A 740 30.35 1.43 28.04
C ALA A 740 30.75 2.90 27.85
N ALA A 741 29.94 3.85 28.35
CA ALA A 741 30.31 5.26 28.35
C ALA A 741 31.30 5.58 29.48
N THR A 742 31.89 6.75 29.43
CA THR A 742 32.81 7.30 30.42
C THR A 742 32.26 8.63 30.92
N THR A 743 33.05 9.36 31.71
CA THR A 743 32.72 10.74 32.09
C THR A 743 33.34 11.77 31.13
N GLY A 744 34.07 11.31 30.10
CA GLY A 744 34.60 12.14 29.02
C GLY A 744 33.68 12.17 27.80
N ILE A 745 34.18 12.73 26.68
CA ILE A 745 33.46 12.66 25.40
C ILE A 745 33.66 11.26 24.82
N ASP A 746 32.55 10.56 24.54
CA ASP A 746 32.52 9.25 23.92
C ASP A 746 31.80 9.26 22.55
N ILE A 747 31.91 8.14 21.83
CA ILE A 747 31.18 7.94 20.56
C ILE A 747 29.65 7.87 20.73
N TYR A 748 29.17 7.73 21.97
CA TYR A 748 27.75 7.69 22.31
C TYR A 748 27.17 9.08 22.57
N ASP A 749 28.02 10.09 22.59
CA ASP A 749 27.64 11.47 22.84
C ASP A 749 27.28 12.22 21.57
N ALA A 750 26.49 13.26 21.76
CA ALA A 750 26.35 14.35 20.82
C ALA A 750 26.71 15.64 21.54
N VAL A 751 27.97 16.07 21.40
CA VAL A 751 28.45 17.38 21.83
C VAL A 751 27.65 18.45 21.09
N LYS A 752 27.16 19.48 21.79
CA LYS A 752 26.35 20.52 21.17
C LYS A 752 27.19 21.27 20.13
N GLY A 753 26.75 21.20 18.88
CA GLY A 753 27.33 21.97 17.79
C GLY A 753 26.31 22.84 17.06
N ILE A 754 26.82 23.97 16.56
CA ILE A 754 26.50 24.61 15.27
C ILE A 754 25.44 25.72 15.19
N THR A 755 24.52 25.94 16.13
CA THR A 755 23.56 27.04 15.90
C THR A 755 24.28 28.39 15.73
N LYS A 756 24.10 29.06 14.58
CA LYS A 756 24.63 30.42 14.35
C LYS A 756 24.18 31.31 15.50
N VAL A 757 25.14 31.80 16.29
CA VAL A 757 24.90 32.40 17.62
C VAL A 757 24.09 33.71 17.55
N THR A 758 23.97 34.31 16.35
CA THR A 758 23.29 35.60 16.13
C THR A 758 21.78 35.51 15.86
N ASP A 759 21.16 34.31 15.81
CA ASP A 759 19.70 34.23 15.68
C ASP A 759 18.98 34.46 17.02
N LYS A 760 18.27 35.59 17.11
CA LYS A 760 17.57 36.08 18.32
C LYS A 760 16.43 35.18 18.81
N ALA A 761 16.04 34.16 18.05
CA ALA A 761 14.95 33.25 18.42
C ALA A 761 15.43 31.93 19.06
N THR A 762 16.74 31.69 19.17
CA THR A 762 17.28 30.38 19.56
C THR A 762 16.87 29.93 20.96
N MET A 763 16.57 28.64 21.12
CA MET A 763 16.24 28.04 22.40
C MET A 763 16.89 26.67 22.53
N THR A 764 17.88 26.54 23.40
CA THR A 764 18.62 25.28 23.59
C THR A 764 18.71 24.92 25.08
N LEU A 765 18.45 23.65 25.38
CA LEU A 765 18.76 23.01 26.65
C LEU A 765 19.90 21.99 26.43
N MET A 766 20.88 21.98 27.32
CA MET A 766 22.05 21.12 27.23
C MET A 766 22.35 20.54 28.60
N THR A 767 22.99 19.37 28.62
CA THR A 767 23.70 18.91 29.82
C THR A 767 25.15 19.34 29.74
N LYS A 768 25.82 19.45 30.87
CA LYS A 768 27.24 19.81 30.93
C LYS A 768 28.02 18.86 31.80
N LEU A 769 29.13 18.38 31.25
CA LEU A 769 30.07 17.51 31.96
C LEU A 769 31.50 17.89 31.57
N ASN A 770 32.38 18.05 32.55
CA ASN A 770 33.79 18.42 32.35
C ASN A 770 34.00 19.65 31.44
N GLY A 771 33.11 20.65 31.54
CA GLY A 771 33.20 21.89 30.77
C GLY A 771 32.64 21.81 29.34
N VAL A 772 32.15 20.64 28.90
CA VAL A 772 31.61 20.42 27.55
C VAL A 772 30.08 20.33 27.62
N ASP A 773 29.40 21.01 26.69
CA ASP A 773 27.94 20.98 26.59
C ASP A 773 27.48 19.90 25.60
N TYR A 774 26.47 19.13 25.98
CA TYR A 774 25.96 17.97 25.25
C TYR A 774 24.45 18.08 25.02
N THR A 775 24.02 17.74 23.81
CA THR A 775 22.61 17.52 23.49
C THR A 775 22.17 16.09 23.84
N ILE A 776 23.05 15.11 23.60
CA ILE A 776 22.91 13.73 24.07
C ILE A 776 24.16 13.42 24.88
N ASN A 777 23.98 13.13 26.16
CA ASN A 777 25.06 12.82 27.09
C ASN A 777 24.89 11.39 27.57
N SER A 778 25.85 10.55 27.21
CA SER A 778 25.91 9.15 27.62
C SER A 778 26.82 9.02 28.82
N ILE A 779 26.30 8.46 29.91
CA ILE A 779 27.07 8.23 31.13
C ILE A 779 26.83 6.81 31.65
N PRO A 780 27.76 6.22 32.41
CA PRO A 780 27.50 5.00 33.15
C PRO A 780 26.35 5.20 34.14
N LEU A 781 25.46 4.21 34.28
CA LEU A 781 24.49 4.23 35.37
C LEU A 781 25.21 3.87 36.68
N ASP A 782 25.45 4.87 37.52
CA ASP A 782 25.87 4.59 38.90
C ASP A 782 24.64 4.24 39.74
N SER A 783 24.45 2.93 39.97
CA SER A 783 23.36 2.40 40.79
C SER A 783 23.56 2.56 42.29
N VAL A 784 24.73 3.05 42.72
CA VAL A 784 25.12 3.14 44.12
C VAL A 784 25.27 4.59 44.57
N ASN A 785 25.84 5.46 43.74
CA ASN A 785 26.13 6.84 44.11
C ASN A 785 25.16 7.86 43.50
N VAL A 786 25.08 9.01 44.16
CA VAL A 786 24.36 10.18 43.62
C VAL A 786 25.07 10.65 42.37
N THR A 787 24.32 10.74 41.26
CA THR A 787 24.81 11.30 40.00
C THR A 787 24.27 12.72 39.86
N THR A 788 25.17 13.71 39.74
CA THR A 788 24.80 15.11 39.50
C THR A 788 25.21 15.51 38.09
N ILE A 789 24.27 16.05 37.32
CA ILE A 789 24.47 16.47 35.94
C ILE A 789 24.06 17.93 35.83
N ALA A 790 25.02 18.81 35.53
CA ALA A 790 24.72 20.22 35.32
C ALA A 790 23.90 20.40 34.04
N LEU A 791 22.98 21.36 34.04
CA LEU A 791 22.26 21.79 32.85
C LEU A 791 22.57 23.25 32.52
N SER A 792 22.74 23.48 31.23
CA SER A 792 22.95 24.81 30.64
C SER A 792 21.76 25.14 29.73
N THR A 793 21.28 26.38 29.80
CA THR A 793 20.23 26.89 28.91
C THR A 793 20.74 28.07 28.10
N HIS A 794 20.31 28.15 26.84
CA HIS A 794 20.46 29.33 26.00
C HIS A 794 19.09 29.73 25.47
N VAL A 795 18.67 30.96 25.72
CA VAL A 795 17.40 31.52 25.26
C VAL A 795 17.61 32.86 24.56
N GLY A 796 17.01 33.03 23.39
CA GLY A 796 17.08 34.27 22.62
C GLY A 796 16.12 35.35 23.14
N THR A 797 15.07 34.95 23.87
CA THR A 797 14.07 35.86 24.44
C THR A 797 13.92 35.62 25.94
N SER A 798 14.12 36.66 26.75
CA SER A 798 13.85 36.59 28.20
C SER A 798 12.35 36.36 28.44
N GLY A 799 12.01 35.43 29.32
CA GLY A 799 10.62 35.01 29.49
C GLY A 799 10.42 33.86 30.47
N THR A 800 9.20 33.36 30.56
CA THR A 800 8.86 32.22 31.42
C THR A 800 9.04 30.89 30.68
N TYR A 801 9.79 29.99 31.29
CA TYR A 801 10.10 28.66 30.76
C TYR A 801 9.72 27.58 31.77
N THR A 802 9.29 26.43 31.26
CA THR A 802 8.96 25.25 32.07
C THR A 802 9.92 24.11 31.73
N LEU A 803 10.64 23.63 32.73
CA LEU A 803 11.52 22.46 32.68
C LEU A 803 10.77 21.23 33.21
N GLY A 804 10.83 20.12 32.48
CA GLY A 804 10.19 18.86 32.86
C GLY A 804 11.05 17.67 32.50
N ALA A 805 10.69 16.48 32.98
CA ALA A 805 11.37 15.24 32.62
C ALA A 805 10.39 14.20 32.11
N THR A 806 10.79 13.42 31.11
CA THR A 806 9.99 12.32 30.56
C THR A 806 10.78 11.02 30.52
N ASN A 807 10.07 9.89 30.46
CA ASN A 807 10.62 8.53 30.47
C ASN A 807 11.30 8.08 31.79
N LEU A 808 11.12 8.83 32.89
CA LEU A 808 11.74 8.52 34.19
C LEU A 808 11.27 7.20 34.83
N ALA A 809 10.02 6.78 34.59
CA ALA A 809 9.46 5.56 35.19
C ALA A 809 9.98 4.28 34.52
N THR A 810 10.40 4.37 33.26
CA THR A 810 10.88 3.24 32.47
C THR A 810 12.31 2.88 32.81
N ILE A 811 13.14 3.87 33.17
CA ILE A 811 14.59 3.71 33.30
C ILE A 811 15.05 3.59 34.74
N LEU A 812 14.50 4.42 35.63
CA LEU A 812 14.95 4.52 37.00
C LEU A 812 13.92 3.85 37.93
N PRO A 813 14.33 3.02 38.90
CA PRO A 813 13.43 2.38 39.86
C PRO A 813 12.42 3.38 40.43
N SER A 814 11.20 2.93 40.71
CA SER A 814 10.05 3.77 41.12
C SER A 814 10.32 4.67 42.33
N LYS A 815 11.36 4.37 43.12
CA LYS A 815 11.80 5.13 44.31
C LYS A 815 13.09 5.95 44.13
N SER A 816 13.72 5.93 42.95
CA SER A 816 14.89 6.78 42.68
C SER A 816 14.43 8.21 42.51
N CYS A 817 15.18 9.20 43.00
CA CYS A 817 14.80 10.59 42.82
C CYS A 817 15.53 11.29 41.71
N VAL A 818 14.80 12.15 41.00
CA VAL A 818 15.34 13.04 39.96
C VAL A 818 14.94 14.45 40.32
N THR A 819 15.89 15.19 40.86
CA THR A 819 15.68 16.49 41.46
C THR A 819 16.38 17.56 40.64
N LEU A 820 15.64 18.58 40.22
CA LEU A 820 16.19 19.80 39.61
C LEU A 820 16.49 20.83 40.70
N ILE A 821 17.74 21.29 40.78
CA ILE A 821 18.17 22.37 41.66
C ILE A 821 18.37 23.62 40.81
N ASP A 822 17.76 24.74 41.17
CA ASP A 822 18.04 26.07 40.61
C ASP A 822 18.92 26.84 41.60
N HIS A 823 20.19 27.04 41.26
CA HIS A 823 21.17 27.74 42.10
C HIS A 823 20.94 29.24 42.20
N LYS A 824 20.26 29.85 41.22
CA LYS A 824 19.97 31.29 41.22
C LYS A 824 18.85 31.62 42.20
N LEU A 825 17.79 30.81 42.20
CA LEU A 825 16.65 30.99 43.08
C LEU A 825 16.75 30.19 44.38
N ASN A 826 17.76 29.34 44.51
CA ASN A 826 17.91 28.37 45.59
C ASN A 826 16.64 27.53 45.79
N THR A 827 16.06 27.06 44.68
CA THR A 827 14.84 26.24 44.68
C THR A 827 15.12 24.83 44.22
N THR A 828 14.37 23.87 44.73
CA THR A 828 14.55 22.44 44.43
C THR A 828 13.21 21.83 44.03
N THR A 829 13.17 21.14 42.90
CA THR A 829 11.94 20.55 42.35
C THR A 829 12.14 19.08 42.02
N ASN A 830 11.25 18.22 42.49
CA ASN A 830 11.25 16.81 42.10
C ASN A 830 10.53 16.63 40.75
N LEU A 831 11.31 16.32 39.71
CA LEU A 831 10.81 16.19 38.32
C LEU A 831 9.94 14.96 38.09
N ARG A 832 9.85 14.03 39.06
CA ARG A 832 8.87 12.92 39.01
C ARG A 832 7.46 13.37 39.41
N THR A 833 7.35 14.38 40.26
CA THR A 833 6.08 14.84 40.83
C THR A 833 5.50 16.05 40.10
N GLY A 834 6.32 16.78 39.36
CA GLY A 834 5.87 17.93 38.59
C GLY A 834 6.99 18.62 37.83
N ASN A 835 6.59 19.49 36.90
CA ASN A 835 7.51 20.35 36.17
C ASN A 835 7.93 21.55 37.02
N TYR A 836 9.06 22.15 36.69
CA TYR A 836 9.57 23.38 37.28
C TYR A 836 9.39 24.55 36.33
N THR A 837 8.81 25.67 36.79
CA THR A 837 8.62 26.87 35.96
C THR A 837 9.43 28.03 36.54
N THR A 838 10.16 28.73 35.68
CA THR A 838 11.02 29.85 36.08
C THR A 838 11.21 30.87 34.95
N THR A 839 11.74 32.05 35.29
CA THR A 839 12.11 33.06 34.29
C THR A 839 13.56 32.87 33.88
N LEU A 840 13.82 32.73 32.58
CA LEU A 840 15.17 32.76 32.00
C LEU A 840 15.40 34.11 31.32
N ASP A 841 16.61 34.65 31.43
CA ASP A 841 17.03 35.90 30.82
C ASP A 841 18.07 35.64 29.73
N SER A 842 17.85 36.18 28.53
CA SER A 842 18.78 36.05 27.41
C SER A 842 20.13 36.74 27.65
N SER A 843 20.20 37.69 28.60
CA SER A 843 21.47 38.29 29.03
C SER A 843 22.30 37.39 29.95
N GLU A 844 21.71 36.33 30.50
CA GLU A 844 22.33 35.38 31.42
C GLU A 844 22.64 34.02 30.76
N ASN A 845 22.56 33.96 29.44
CA ASN A 845 22.96 32.79 28.66
C ASN A 845 24.41 32.39 29.03
N ALA A 846 24.64 31.08 29.20
CA ALA A 846 25.92 30.46 29.63
C ALA A 846 26.26 30.48 31.14
N ILE A 847 25.33 30.87 32.02
CA ILE A 847 25.48 30.65 33.47
C ILE A 847 24.96 29.26 33.86
N TYR A 848 25.77 28.48 34.58
CA TYR A 848 25.35 27.20 35.18
C TYR A 848 24.32 27.47 36.26
N ARG A 849 23.05 27.37 35.87
CA ARG A 849 21.95 27.67 36.79
C ARG A 849 21.37 26.41 37.41
N PHE A 850 21.33 25.30 36.67
CA PHE A 850 20.58 24.13 37.09
C PHE A 850 21.46 22.90 37.24
N ASP A 851 21.14 22.07 38.23
CA ASP A 851 21.65 20.70 38.34
C ASP A 851 20.47 19.72 38.35
N VAL A 852 20.63 18.61 37.64
CA VAL A 852 19.79 17.42 37.82
C VAL A 852 20.55 16.44 38.69
N VAL A 853 20.00 16.18 39.88
CA VAL A 853 20.54 15.23 40.84
C VAL A 853 19.71 13.96 40.81
N ILE A 854 20.36 12.87 40.44
CA ILE A 854 19.80 11.53 40.41
C ILE A 854 20.31 10.79 41.64
N VAL A 855 19.39 10.46 42.54
CA VAL A 855 19.68 9.65 43.71
C VAL A 855 19.15 8.25 43.45
N PRO A 856 20.03 7.24 43.27
CA PRO A 856 19.58 5.86 43.17
C PRO A 856 18.83 5.47 44.44
N ASN A 857 17.76 4.68 44.29
CA ASN A 857 17.07 4.11 45.44
C ASN A 857 18.04 3.18 46.19
N THR A 858 18.55 3.60 47.34
CA THR A 858 19.49 2.82 48.16
C THR A 858 18.87 1.57 48.81
N GLY A 859 17.59 1.26 48.52
CA GLY A 859 16.91 0.13 49.12
C GLY A 859 16.52 0.38 50.58
N LEU A 860 16.35 1.65 50.98
CA LEU A 860 15.82 1.99 52.29
C LEU A 860 14.40 1.42 52.42
N GLU A 861 14.29 0.37 53.22
CA GLU A 861 13.03 -0.18 53.69
C GLU A 861 12.97 0.02 55.20
N ILE A 862 11.77 0.21 55.73
CA ILE A 862 11.54 0.29 57.17
C ILE A 862 10.60 -0.84 57.55
N THR A 863 10.98 -1.58 58.59
CA THR A 863 10.11 -2.59 59.19
C THR A 863 9.44 -1.95 60.39
N ALA A 864 8.10 -1.90 60.37
CA ALA A 864 7.30 -1.49 61.51
C ALA A 864 6.77 -2.74 62.23
N VAL A 865 7.24 -2.96 63.46
CA VAL A 865 6.71 -3.98 64.36
C VAL A 865 5.63 -3.35 65.22
N VAL A 866 4.39 -3.75 64.99
CA VAL A 866 3.22 -3.30 65.75
C VAL A 866 3.04 -4.19 66.97
N ASN A 867 3.15 -3.61 68.16
CA ASN A 867 2.89 -4.29 69.43
C ASN A 867 1.66 -3.68 70.10
N VAL A 868 0.61 -4.48 70.24
CA VAL A 868 -0.62 -4.11 70.94
C VAL A 868 -0.58 -4.69 72.35
N PRO A 869 -0.58 -3.87 73.42
CA PRO A 869 -0.66 -4.37 74.79
C PRO A 869 -1.97 -5.11 75.08
N GLN A 870 -1.98 -5.82 76.21
CA GLN A 870 -3.09 -6.61 76.76
C GLN A 870 -4.44 -5.85 76.79
N PRO A 871 -5.60 -6.53 76.94
CA PRO A 871 -6.95 -6.08 76.52
C PRO A 871 -7.50 -4.77 77.12
N ASN A 872 -6.75 -4.05 77.94
CA ASN A 872 -7.22 -2.99 78.82
C ASN A 872 -6.57 -1.63 78.49
N ASP A 873 -5.52 -1.60 77.67
CA ASP A 873 -4.87 -0.35 77.27
C ASP A 873 -5.32 0.08 75.86
N SER A 874 -5.84 1.29 75.76
CA SER A 874 -6.35 1.89 74.52
C SER A 874 -5.25 2.40 73.57
N LEU A 875 -4.00 1.99 73.83
CA LEU A 875 -2.79 2.61 73.31
C LEU A 875 -1.78 1.51 72.93
N GLY A 876 -1.47 1.40 71.64
CA GLY A 876 -0.45 0.50 71.12
C GLY A 876 0.91 1.17 70.92
N THR A 877 1.90 0.35 70.58
CA THR A 877 3.27 0.79 70.29
C THR A 877 3.71 0.31 68.93
N VAL A 878 4.51 1.11 68.23
CA VAL A 878 5.09 0.78 66.93
C VAL A 878 6.59 1.02 66.99
N GLN A 879 7.35 -0.04 66.80
CA GLN A 879 8.80 0.03 66.69
C GLN A 879 9.18 0.01 65.22
N VAL A 880 10.01 0.95 64.78
CA VAL A 880 10.42 1.09 63.39
C VAL A 880 11.93 1.00 63.29
N THR A 881 12.39 0.03 62.50
CA THR A 881 13.82 -0.22 62.25
C THR A 881 14.10 -0.10 60.75
N PRO A 882 15.07 0.72 60.34
CA PRO A 882 15.49 0.84 58.94
C PRO A 882 16.37 -0.36 58.53
N THR A 883 16.37 -0.72 57.25
CA THR A 883 17.29 -1.72 56.69
C THR A 883 18.73 -1.24 56.60
N ILE A 884 18.96 0.08 56.68
CA ILE A 884 20.28 0.73 56.63
C ILE A 884 20.53 1.44 57.96
N ALA A 885 21.66 1.16 58.60
CA ALA A 885 22.04 1.78 59.86
C ALA A 885 22.48 3.24 59.66
N SER A 886 21.64 4.20 60.06
CA SER A 886 21.88 5.64 60.06
C SER A 886 20.86 6.31 60.99
N ASN A 887 21.01 7.61 61.27
CA ASN A 887 19.96 8.38 61.94
C ASN A 887 18.91 8.87 60.93
N TYR A 888 17.64 8.80 61.32
CA TYR A 888 16.47 9.22 60.55
C TYR A 888 15.51 10.06 61.40
N ASN A 889 14.69 10.84 60.71
CA ASN A 889 13.49 11.50 61.21
C ASN A 889 12.28 10.63 60.85
N TYR A 890 11.63 10.05 61.85
CA TYR A 890 10.43 9.25 61.69
C TYR A 890 9.20 10.09 62.03
N TYR A 891 8.17 10.02 61.18
CA TYR A 891 6.89 10.65 61.38
C TYR A 891 5.80 9.57 61.34
N LEU A 892 5.01 9.48 62.41
CA LEU A 892 3.78 8.69 62.43
C LEU A 892 2.64 9.56 61.90
N ILE A 893 1.94 9.09 60.88
CA ILE A 893 0.88 9.84 60.19
C ILE A 893 -0.39 9.01 60.22
N ASN A 894 -1.51 9.61 60.64
CA ASN A 894 -2.83 8.98 60.50
C ASN A 894 -3.23 9.05 59.02
N THR A 895 -3.45 7.91 58.37
CA THR A 895 -3.69 7.90 56.91
C THR A 895 -5.08 8.40 56.54
N ALA A 896 -6.05 8.39 57.46
CA ALA A 896 -7.39 8.89 57.20
C ALA A 896 -7.46 10.43 57.21
N THR A 897 -6.63 11.08 58.03
CA THR A 897 -6.63 12.55 58.16
C THR A 897 -5.41 13.23 57.52
N GLY A 898 -4.34 12.47 57.22
CA GLY A 898 -3.06 13.01 56.73
C GLY A 898 -2.26 13.77 57.79
N ILE A 899 -2.72 13.82 59.04
CA ILE A 899 -2.10 14.59 60.12
C ILE A 899 -0.95 13.80 60.73
N LYS A 900 0.19 14.48 60.98
CA LYS A 900 1.31 13.95 61.76
C LYS A 900 0.88 13.79 63.22
N VAL A 901 0.91 12.56 63.72
CA VAL A 901 0.44 12.16 65.05
C VAL A 901 1.58 12.19 66.06
N ASP A 902 2.78 11.79 65.65
CA ASP A 902 3.97 11.80 66.48
C ASP A 902 5.24 11.83 65.60
N SER A 903 6.39 12.16 66.18
CA SER A 903 7.67 12.17 65.48
C SER A 903 8.85 11.82 66.38
N VAL A 904 9.79 11.04 65.85
CA VAL A 904 11.10 10.78 66.47
C VAL A 904 12.16 11.30 65.53
N ILE A 905 12.97 12.25 65.97
CA ILE A 905 13.93 12.99 65.14
C ILE A 905 15.35 12.51 65.45
N ASN A 906 16.19 12.40 64.41
CA ASN A 906 17.62 12.07 64.53
C ASN A 906 17.93 10.82 65.38
N ALA A 907 17.27 9.71 65.08
CA ALA A 907 17.44 8.45 65.79
C ALA A 907 17.71 7.28 64.82
N PRO A 908 18.42 6.22 65.25
CA PRO A 908 18.65 5.02 64.43
C PRO A 908 17.44 4.11 64.28
N SER A 909 16.41 4.34 65.10
CA SER A 909 15.11 3.65 65.10
C SER A 909 14.09 4.54 65.79
N ALA A 910 12.79 4.32 65.56
CA ALA A 910 11.73 5.00 66.28
C ALA A 910 10.87 4.04 67.09
N ASN A 911 10.47 4.46 68.29
CA ASN A 911 9.47 3.78 69.10
C ASN A 911 8.34 4.78 69.37
N PHE A 912 7.23 4.63 68.65
CA PHE A 912 6.01 5.39 68.90
C PHE A 912 5.17 4.66 69.95
N THR A 913 4.66 5.38 70.93
CA THR A 913 3.80 4.82 71.99
C THR A 913 2.51 5.63 72.09
N GLY A 914 1.48 5.14 72.78
CA GLY A 914 0.25 5.94 72.90
C GLY A 914 -0.66 5.92 71.67
N ILE A 915 -0.48 4.96 70.75
CA ILE A 915 -1.16 5.01 69.44
C ILE A 915 -2.55 4.39 69.55
N LYS A 916 -3.60 5.16 69.22
CA LYS A 916 -4.98 4.68 69.19
C LYS A 916 -5.23 3.72 68.02
N LEU A 917 -6.36 3.03 68.04
CA LEU A 917 -6.80 2.19 66.93
C LEU A 917 -7.05 3.02 65.67
N GLY A 918 -6.64 2.50 64.51
CA GLY A 918 -6.78 3.19 63.22
C GLY A 918 -5.71 2.79 62.20
N MET A 919 -5.81 3.39 61.01
CA MET A 919 -4.83 3.21 59.93
C MET A 919 -3.75 4.28 60.03
N TYR A 920 -2.50 3.85 60.05
CA TYR A 920 -1.34 4.73 60.16
C TYR A 920 -0.29 4.37 59.11
N LYS A 921 0.58 5.33 58.83
CA LYS A 921 1.84 5.09 58.14
C LYS A 921 2.97 5.72 58.91
N VAL A 922 4.12 5.05 58.93
CA VAL A 922 5.37 5.68 59.37
C VAL A 922 6.16 6.06 58.12
N GLN A 923 6.65 7.29 58.12
CA GLN A 923 7.56 7.82 57.13
C GLN A 923 8.91 8.11 57.81
N ALA A 924 10.01 7.53 57.32
CA ALA A 924 11.36 7.77 57.82
C ALA A 924 12.17 8.55 56.79
N SER A 925 12.86 9.62 57.18
CA SER A 925 13.71 10.45 56.30
C SER A 925 15.11 10.59 56.91
N GLN A 926 16.17 10.25 56.17
CA GLN A 926 17.54 10.25 56.72
C GLN A 926 17.98 11.65 57.16
N VAL A 927 18.59 11.76 58.35
CA VAL A 927 19.08 13.05 58.88
C VAL A 927 20.34 13.47 58.13
N GLY A 928 20.32 14.67 57.54
CA GLY A 928 21.40 15.16 56.68
C GLY A 928 21.48 14.46 55.31
N GLY A 929 20.56 13.52 55.02
CA GLY A 929 20.46 12.86 53.73
C GLY A 929 19.64 13.67 52.73
N ASN A 930 19.69 13.29 51.45
CA ASN A 930 18.93 13.93 50.39
C ASN A 930 17.40 13.71 50.62
N ILE A 931 16.56 14.60 50.08
CA ILE A 931 15.08 14.66 50.22
C ILE A 931 14.36 13.33 49.89
N CYS A 932 15.08 12.40 49.30
CA CYS A 932 14.60 11.14 48.76
C CYS A 932 15.02 9.89 49.52
N SER A 933 15.71 10.07 50.64
CA SER A 933 16.05 9.01 51.59
C SER A 933 14.83 8.70 52.47
N VAL A 934 13.65 8.59 51.85
CA VAL A 934 12.37 8.49 52.53
C VAL A 934 11.75 7.12 52.30
N ALA A 935 11.54 6.36 53.37
CA ALA A 935 10.82 5.10 53.33
C ALA A 935 9.48 5.23 54.05
N GLU A 936 8.44 4.63 53.48
CA GLU A 936 7.11 4.57 54.09
C GLU A 936 6.67 3.11 54.27
N THR A 937 6.03 2.82 55.41
CA THR A 937 5.29 1.59 55.62
C THR A 937 3.95 1.90 56.28
N ALA A 938 2.87 1.35 55.73
CA ALA A 938 1.53 1.49 56.26
C ALA A 938 1.17 0.26 57.12
N PHE A 939 0.45 0.48 58.21
CA PHE A 939 -0.04 -0.57 59.09
C PHE A 939 -1.36 -0.17 59.75
N GLU A 940 -2.09 -1.17 60.22
CA GLU A 940 -3.32 -0.97 60.97
C GLU A 940 -3.09 -1.29 62.45
N MET A 941 -3.48 -0.35 63.32
CA MET A 941 -3.57 -0.60 64.76
C MET A 941 -4.94 -1.21 65.06
N VAL A 942 -4.99 -2.53 65.23
CA VAL A 942 -6.20 -3.28 65.55
C VAL A 942 -6.18 -3.70 67.02
N GLY A 943 -7.32 -3.58 67.71
CA GLY A 943 -7.44 -4.04 69.09
C GLY A 943 -7.49 -5.57 69.16
N ASN A 944 -6.97 -6.16 70.24
CA ASN A 944 -7.14 -7.59 70.51
C ASN A 944 -8.63 -7.90 70.73
N ILE A 945 -9.25 -8.66 69.82
CA ILE A 945 -10.62 -9.16 69.98
C ILE A 945 -10.60 -10.25 71.05
N THR A 946 -10.91 -9.87 72.29
CA THR A 946 -11.10 -10.83 73.39
C THR A 946 -12.60 -11.14 73.50
N ALA A 947 -12.96 -12.39 73.20
CA ALA A 947 -14.30 -13.01 73.21
C ALA A 947 -15.21 -12.75 71.99
N ILE A 948 -15.14 -13.65 71.01
CA ILE A 948 -16.15 -13.83 69.96
C ILE A 948 -17.42 -14.40 70.62
N LYS A 949 -18.42 -13.56 70.92
CA LYS A 949 -19.69 -14.03 71.49
C LYS A 949 -20.83 -14.10 70.48
N THR A 950 -20.70 -13.56 69.27
CA THR A 950 -21.77 -13.62 68.27
C THR A 950 -21.28 -13.97 66.86
N THR A 951 -22.18 -14.50 66.03
CA THR A 951 -21.95 -14.85 64.63
C THR A 951 -21.55 -13.64 63.76
N THR A 952 -21.94 -12.43 64.16
CA THR A 952 -21.56 -11.18 63.48
C THR A 952 -20.07 -10.82 63.69
N ASP A 953 -19.49 -11.20 64.84
CA ASP A 953 -18.07 -10.96 65.15
C ASP A 953 -17.13 -11.86 64.33
N LYS A 954 -17.61 -13.04 63.92
CA LYS A 954 -16.85 -13.96 63.05
C LYS A 954 -16.62 -13.41 61.64
N ALA A 955 -17.53 -12.59 61.11
CA ALA A 955 -17.38 -11.99 59.78
C ALA A 955 -16.35 -10.85 59.75
N LYS A 956 -16.22 -10.08 60.84
CA LYS A 956 -15.25 -8.97 60.96
C LYS A 956 -13.82 -9.44 61.23
N ALA A 957 -13.62 -10.50 62.01
CA ALA A 957 -12.29 -11.02 62.31
C ALA A 957 -11.59 -11.66 61.09
N ILE A 958 -12.37 -12.13 60.09
CA ILE A 958 -11.83 -12.76 58.87
C ILE A 958 -11.48 -11.71 57.80
N THR A 959 -12.07 -10.51 57.84
CA THR A 959 -11.82 -9.47 56.82
C THR A 959 -10.54 -8.66 57.07
N SER A 960 -10.05 -8.58 58.31
CA SER A 960 -8.84 -7.80 58.66
C SER A 960 -7.51 -8.56 58.49
N TYR A 961 -7.52 -9.87 58.25
CA TYR A 961 -6.28 -10.67 58.15
C TYR A 961 -5.81 -11.00 56.73
N TYR A 962 -6.44 -10.41 55.70
CA TYR A 962 -6.14 -10.72 54.29
C TYR A 962 -4.98 -9.93 53.66
N ALA A 963 -4.24 -9.13 54.43
CA ALA A 963 -3.27 -8.19 53.86
C ALA A 963 -1.88 -8.76 53.53
N ASN A 964 -1.45 -9.93 54.05
CA ASN A 964 -0.05 -10.38 53.86
C ASN A 964 0.18 -11.90 53.81
N GLY A 965 -0.65 -12.66 53.08
CA GLY A 965 -0.22 -13.90 52.40
C GLY A 965 0.33 -15.10 53.21
N THR A 966 0.30 -15.14 54.55
CA THR A 966 0.61 -16.36 55.32
C THR A 966 -0.12 -16.39 56.66
N ILE A 967 -0.77 -17.51 56.98
CA ILE A 967 -1.42 -17.76 58.28
C ILE A 967 -0.59 -18.79 59.05
N VAL A 968 -0.14 -18.46 60.26
CA VAL A 968 0.39 -19.42 61.24
C VAL A 968 -0.55 -19.43 62.44
N LEU A 969 -1.31 -20.51 62.60
CA LEU A 969 -2.12 -20.76 63.80
C LEU A 969 -1.36 -21.71 64.72
N LYS A 970 -0.85 -21.21 65.85
CA LYS A 970 -0.44 -22.06 66.98
C LYS A 970 -1.62 -22.12 67.95
N THR A 971 -2.31 -23.25 68.01
CA THR A 971 -3.31 -23.52 69.05
C THR A 971 -2.75 -24.54 70.05
N THR A 972 -2.39 -24.05 71.23
CA THR A 972 -2.17 -24.90 72.41
C THR A 972 -3.51 -25.01 73.14
N THR A 973 -4.36 -25.97 72.76
CA THR A 973 -5.32 -26.71 73.61
C THR A 973 -6.36 -27.45 72.75
N THR A 974 -6.58 -28.71 73.12
CA THR A 974 -7.55 -29.67 72.58
C THR A 974 -8.99 -29.28 72.93
N TYR A 975 -9.79 -28.85 71.94
CA TYR A 975 -11.27 -28.96 71.98
C TYR A 975 -11.80 -29.06 70.53
N GLU A 976 -12.37 -30.21 70.19
CA GLU A 976 -12.53 -30.72 68.83
C GLU A 976 -13.82 -30.36 68.03
N PRO A 977 -14.87 -29.65 68.50
CA PRO A 977 -16.01 -29.36 67.61
C PRO A 977 -15.92 -28.04 66.81
N ALA A 978 -14.93 -27.17 67.08
CA ALA A 978 -14.91 -25.81 66.50
C ALA A 978 -14.22 -25.69 65.13
N ILE A 979 -13.49 -26.72 64.69
CA ILE A 979 -12.64 -26.68 63.49
C ILE A 979 -13.43 -26.95 62.20
N ILE A 980 -14.54 -27.70 62.27
CA ILE A 980 -15.36 -28.06 61.09
C ILE A 980 -16.17 -26.87 60.55
N ASN A 981 -16.54 -25.89 61.39
CA ASN A 981 -17.36 -24.74 60.97
C ASN A 981 -16.57 -23.57 60.35
N VAL A 982 -15.23 -23.56 60.49
CA VAL A 982 -14.39 -22.52 59.85
C VAL A 982 -14.04 -22.90 58.41
N TYR A 983 -13.86 -24.19 58.13
CA TYR A 983 -13.59 -24.69 56.78
C TYR A 983 -14.76 -24.47 55.80
N ASN A 984 -16.01 -24.64 56.27
CA ASN A 984 -17.20 -24.41 55.44
C ASN A 984 -17.42 -22.92 55.10
N ALA A 985 -16.99 -21.99 55.97
CA ALA A 985 -17.10 -20.56 55.73
C ALA A 985 -16.02 -20.04 54.75
N LEU A 986 -14.82 -20.62 54.75
CA LEU A 986 -13.77 -20.32 53.78
C LEU A 986 -14.08 -20.87 52.38
N GLY A 987 -14.74 -22.03 52.28
CA GLY A 987 -15.21 -22.60 51.01
C GLY A 987 -16.26 -21.73 50.28
N GLN A 988 -17.13 -21.02 51.02
CA GLN A 988 -18.11 -20.10 50.44
C GLN A 988 -17.53 -18.72 50.06
N LEU A 989 -16.43 -18.28 50.69
CA LEU A 989 -15.79 -17.01 50.39
C LEU A 989 -14.92 -17.08 49.11
N LEU A 990 -14.34 -18.25 48.83
CA LEU A 990 -13.54 -18.51 47.63
C LEU A 990 -14.40 -18.73 46.37
N SER A 991 -15.68 -19.08 46.52
CA SER A 991 -16.61 -19.25 45.38
C SER A 991 -17.26 -17.93 44.89
N THR A 992 -17.01 -16.79 45.55
CA THR A 992 -17.73 -15.53 45.29
C THR A 992 -16.84 -14.32 44.92
N LYS A 993 -15.51 -14.45 44.88
CA LYS A 993 -14.62 -13.36 44.41
C LYS A 993 -14.11 -13.58 42.99
N LYS A 994 -14.59 -12.74 42.07
CA LYS A 994 -14.01 -12.54 40.73
C LYS A 994 -12.61 -11.93 40.87
N ILE A 995 -11.59 -12.62 40.37
CA ILE A 995 -10.25 -12.06 40.17
C ILE A 995 -10.16 -11.64 38.71
N ALA A 996 -10.00 -10.34 38.45
CA ALA A 996 -9.70 -9.82 37.13
C ALA A 996 -8.17 -9.74 36.97
N LEU A 997 -7.63 -10.52 36.04
CA LEU A 997 -6.26 -10.38 35.55
C LEU A 997 -6.34 -9.88 34.10
N ASN A 998 -5.70 -8.74 33.84
CA ASN A 998 -5.41 -8.14 32.53
C ASN A 998 -6.12 -8.76 31.29
N GLY A 999 -7.34 -8.28 31.00
CA GLY A 999 -7.81 -8.12 29.62
C GLY A 999 -8.12 -9.35 28.75
N GLN A 1000 -8.15 -10.57 29.26
CA GLN A 1000 -8.64 -11.76 28.52
C GLN A 1000 -9.57 -12.60 29.42
N THR A 1001 -10.75 -12.95 28.93
CA THR A 1001 -11.77 -13.69 29.71
C THR A 1001 -11.85 -15.11 29.17
N GLU A 1002 -11.20 -16.08 29.82
CA GLU A 1002 -11.49 -17.50 29.62
C GLU A 1002 -11.85 -18.17 30.94
N PHE A 1003 -12.93 -18.95 30.91
CA PHE A 1003 -13.56 -19.59 32.06
C PHE A 1003 -12.96 -20.99 32.28
N VAL A 1004 -12.32 -21.22 33.43
CA VAL A 1004 -11.99 -22.60 33.87
C VAL A 1004 -12.91 -22.96 35.03
N ASN A 1005 -13.81 -23.93 34.79
CA ASN A 1005 -14.79 -24.45 35.73
C ASN A 1005 -14.17 -25.62 36.53
N LEU A 1006 -13.84 -25.41 37.80
CA LEU A 1006 -13.21 -26.41 38.70
C LEU A 1006 -14.21 -27.17 39.58
N SER A 1007 -15.38 -27.55 39.05
CA SER A 1007 -16.45 -28.19 39.84
C SER A 1007 -16.28 -29.69 40.13
N ASN A 1008 -15.19 -30.36 39.73
CA ASN A 1008 -15.10 -31.84 39.80
C ASN A 1008 -13.84 -32.41 40.49
N ILE A 1009 -13.43 -31.92 41.66
CA ILE A 1009 -12.43 -32.63 42.49
C ILE A 1009 -12.99 -32.88 43.89
N ALA A 1010 -13.27 -34.17 44.18
CA ALA A 1010 -13.68 -34.67 45.49
C ALA A 1010 -12.51 -34.66 46.49
N PRO A 1011 -12.77 -34.49 47.80
CA PRO A 1011 -11.73 -34.26 48.79
C PRO A 1011 -11.00 -35.56 49.15
N GLN A 1012 -9.72 -35.65 48.85
CA GLN A 1012 -8.81 -36.58 49.52
C GLN A 1012 -7.60 -35.85 50.11
N THR A 1013 -7.30 -36.27 51.33
CA THR A 1013 -6.27 -35.88 52.29
C THR A 1013 -4.93 -35.44 51.66
N LEU A 1014 -4.52 -34.18 51.89
CA LEU A 1014 -3.16 -33.73 51.62
C LEU A 1014 -2.45 -33.39 52.94
N VAL A 1015 -1.52 -34.26 53.33
CA VAL A 1015 -0.57 -34.07 54.43
C VAL A 1015 0.61 -33.27 53.89
N MET A 1016 0.98 -32.15 54.51
CA MET A 1016 2.25 -31.47 54.22
C MET A 1016 3.07 -31.30 55.51
N SER A 1017 4.18 -32.04 55.57
CA SER A 1017 5.27 -31.83 56.52
C SER A 1017 6.25 -30.79 55.99
N VAL A 1018 6.74 -29.94 56.89
CA VAL A 1018 7.78 -28.93 56.67
C VAL A 1018 9.14 -29.59 56.46
N ILE A 1019 9.84 -29.28 55.35
CA ILE A 1019 11.32 -29.37 55.27
C ILE A 1019 11.86 -28.17 54.48
N SER A 1020 12.87 -27.54 55.07
CA SER A 1020 13.71 -26.44 54.58
C SER A 1020 14.82 -26.90 53.62
N ASN A 1021 15.04 -26.16 52.53
CA ASN A 1021 16.32 -25.73 51.94
C ASN A 1021 16.33 -25.70 50.39
N SER A 1022 16.73 -24.52 49.87
CA SER A 1022 17.42 -24.19 48.60
C SER A 1022 17.33 -25.13 47.38
N ILE A 1023 16.66 -24.67 46.29
CA ILE A 1023 17.03 -24.97 44.89
C ILE A 1023 16.70 -23.78 43.95
N ASN A 1024 17.64 -23.50 43.04
CA ASN A 1024 17.64 -22.51 41.96
C ASN A 1024 16.43 -22.57 41.01
N TYR A 1025 15.95 -21.39 40.58
CA TYR A 1025 15.09 -21.27 39.40
C TYR A 1025 15.93 -21.27 38.12
N THR A 1026 15.69 -22.24 37.25
CA THR A 1026 16.02 -22.15 35.82
C THR A 1026 14.77 -22.57 35.04
N ASN A 1027 14.30 -21.66 34.18
CA ASN A 1027 13.38 -21.78 33.03
C ASN A 1027 12.48 -20.53 33.01
N LYS A 1028 12.69 -19.56 32.11
CA LYS A 1028 12.47 -19.61 30.65
C LYS A 1028 11.04 -20.10 30.36
N ILE A 1029 10.11 -19.16 30.29
CA ILE A 1029 8.82 -19.35 29.63
C ILE A 1029 8.80 -18.39 28.44
N ILE A 1030 8.85 -19.00 27.26
CA ILE A 1030 8.53 -18.40 25.97
C ILE A 1030 7.01 -18.24 25.96
N VAL A 1031 6.53 -17.03 25.69
CA VAL A 1031 5.12 -16.77 25.37
C VAL A 1031 5.07 -16.43 23.88
N ASN A 1032 4.31 -17.23 23.13
CA ASN A 1032 3.89 -16.91 21.76
C ASN A 1032 2.79 -15.84 21.80
#